data_AF-A0AAV2PZT0-F1
#
_entry.id   AF-A0AAV2PZT0-F1
#
_cell.length_a   1.000
_cell.length_b   1.000
_cell.length_c   1.000
_cell.angle_alpha   90.00
_cell.angle_beta   90.00
_cell.angle_gamma   90.00
#
_symmetry.space_group_name_H-M   'P 1'
#
loop_
_entity.id
_entity.type
_entity.pdbx_description
1 polymer ?
#
loop_
_entity_poly.entity_id
_entity_poly.type
_entity_poly.pdbx_seq_one_letter_code
_entity_poly.pdbx_strand_id
1 'polypeptide(L)'
;LEGQDATQRPDLVARVFKLKLMKLMDLLQIHSVFGERRCYMYTIEWQKRGLPHAHILLWLKEKIQPSQIDSCISAEFPDPEQDPDLFNIVQTHMVHGPCGTLNEKSPCMKEIINQNGRKEKVCSKNYPKDFTNATQTDRNGFAMYRRLDPKDGGHVLRKHYLIIDNRWVVPYCPILLLILQTHINVEICSTIEAIKYLCKYINKGTDMATFNLQNTITDEITQFQFGRYICSNEAVWRILGFHIHERHPAIQHLAVHLENGERVYFNPNTVHQLAQVQPKETTLTAFFKLCQEDSFARTLLYCEVPTYYTWNKNEHVWKKRRQGNIVDGYPGVYSSDTLGRVYSVHPHHSECFYLRMLLFEVRGPQSFVNLQMIDGRRCFTYQEACKERGLLEDDAHWNATLEEAKVSESSVMLRNLYALMLHHCNVSSPQILWEKHREDFAQDILHRYRQRYPNIQFNNDIFNEALVLIEDKVLSLGGKKIETYGLPMTLRSRQTPSYELLRECNYDIPKLKKFVQDNENKLTIDQQAAYTYISENIGLYFIDAPGGTGKTFELSLLLAKERMNGRIALAVASSGIAATLLEGGRTAHSVFKLPLNLANTETPTCNISKGTDMAEVLKRCSLIVWDECTMSHKAALEAVDKTLQDIRGNKKVMGGVTFVMAGDFRQTLPIIERGTRANEVQASIKSSKLWNQVKKKFQLSTNMRIHLRRRQNIDDENDAAAENEAAERFSRNLLRLGNGEVCADQNGQIDMKDFGKSVESLNVLITSVFPNITERYESWPKFNYEWLCGRAILAPKKRYCRRYKFETPSTDSNW
;
A
#
# COMPACT_ATOMS: atom_id res chain seq x y z
N LEU A 1 9.05 -52.46 10.76
CA LEU A 1 10.03 -53.36 11.39
C LEU A 1 9.94 -53.13 12.89
N GLU A 2 10.14 -54.16 13.72
CA GLU A 2 10.18 -53.97 15.18
C GLU A 2 11.23 -52.91 15.54
N GLY A 3 10.88 -52.04 16.50
CA GLY A 3 11.76 -50.96 16.98
C GLY A 3 11.75 -49.67 16.15
N GLN A 4 10.97 -49.56 15.07
CA GLN A 4 10.86 -48.31 14.31
C GLN A 4 9.82 -47.34 14.89
N ASP A 5 10.16 -46.04 14.90
CA ASP A 5 9.23 -44.97 15.28
C ASP A 5 8.62 -44.24 14.07
N ALA A 6 7.70 -43.30 14.34
CA ALA A 6 7.02 -42.52 13.30
C ALA A 6 7.98 -41.66 12.45
N THR A 7 9.13 -41.23 13.00
CA THR A 7 10.10 -40.41 12.27
C THR A 7 10.87 -41.22 11.22
N GLN A 8 10.94 -42.54 11.41
CA GLN A 8 11.59 -43.48 10.50
C GLN A 8 10.63 -44.06 9.45
N ARG A 9 9.34 -43.72 9.52
CA ARG A 9 8.27 -44.24 8.63
C ARG A 9 7.50 -43.12 7.93
N PRO A 10 8.17 -42.33 7.06
CA PRO A 10 7.52 -41.23 6.35
C PRO A 10 6.35 -41.69 5.46
N ASP A 11 6.38 -42.95 5.02
CA ASP A 11 5.29 -43.61 4.29
C ASP A 11 4.02 -43.77 5.12
N LEU A 12 4.14 -44.21 6.37
CA LEU A 12 2.99 -44.33 7.28
C LEU A 12 2.49 -42.96 7.72
N VAL A 13 3.40 -42.03 8.04
CA VAL A 13 3.05 -40.66 8.42
C VAL A 13 2.24 -39.98 7.32
N ALA A 14 2.71 -40.03 6.06
CA ALA A 14 2.00 -39.43 4.93
C ALA A 14 0.60 -40.04 4.73
N ARG A 15 0.47 -41.37 4.80
CA ARG A 15 -0.82 -42.08 4.61
C ARG A 15 -1.81 -41.76 5.73
N VAL A 16 -1.39 -41.88 6.99
CA VAL A 16 -2.26 -41.60 8.15
C VAL A 16 -2.68 -40.13 8.17
N PHE A 17 -1.75 -39.21 7.89
CA PHE A 17 -2.08 -37.79 7.79
C PHE A 17 -3.09 -37.53 6.67
N LYS A 18 -2.93 -38.13 5.49
CA LYS A 18 -3.88 -37.98 4.37
C LYS A 18 -5.26 -38.51 4.75
N LEU A 19 -5.36 -39.65 5.43
CA LEU A 19 -6.64 -40.19 5.91
C LEU A 19 -7.32 -39.25 6.92
N LYS A 20 -6.58 -38.72 7.89
CA LYS A 20 -7.10 -37.72 8.84
C LYS A 20 -7.54 -36.43 8.14
N LEU A 21 -6.76 -35.96 7.17
CA LEU A 21 -7.10 -34.78 6.37
C LEU A 21 -8.38 -35.00 5.56
N MET A 22 -8.55 -36.16 4.92
CA MET A 22 -9.79 -36.49 4.21
C MET A 22 -10.99 -36.47 5.16
N LYS A 23 -10.86 -37.12 6.34
CA LYS A 23 -11.94 -37.12 7.33
C LYS A 23 -12.25 -35.71 7.86
N LEU A 24 -11.23 -34.88 8.12
CA LEU A 24 -11.40 -33.48 8.49
C LEU A 24 -12.17 -32.72 7.40
N MET A 25 -11.78 -32.88 6.15
CA MET A 25 -12.46 -32.23 5.03
C MET A 25 -13.91 -32.73 4.87
N ASP A 26 -14.22 -34.00 5.13
CA ASP A 26 -15.60 -34.51 5.14
C ASP A 26 -16.44 -33.85 6.25
N LEU A 27 -15.86 -33.68 7.45
CA LEU A 27 -16.53 -32.98 8.56
C LEU A 27 -16.84 -31.52 8.20
N LEU A 28 -15.92 -30.84 7.55
CA LEU A 28 -16.09 -29.44 7.14
C LEU A 28 -17.03 -29.28 5.94
N GLN A 29 -17.01 -30.22 4.99
CA GLN A 29 -17.74 -30.10 3.72
C GLN A 29 -19.13 -30.75 3.75
N ILE A 30 -19.23 -31.97 4.27
CA ILE A 30 -20.45 -32.78 4.23
C ILE A 30 -21.27 -32.56 5.50
N HIS A 31 -20.62 -32.67 6.66
CA HIS A 31 -21.29 -32.51 7.95
C HIS A 31 -21.44 -31.06 8.40
N SER A 32 -20.82 -30.11 7.69
CA SER A 32 -20.99 -28.67 7.90
C SER A 32 -20.84 -28.26 9.37
N VAL A 33 -19.77 -28.73 10.04
CA VAL A 33 -19.51 -28.49 11.48
C VAL A 33 -19.59 -27.01 11.88
N PHE A 34 -19.23 -26.09 10.98
CA PHE A 34 -19.30 -24.64 11.20
C PHE A 34 -20.46 -23.95 10.47
N GLY A 35 -21.32 -24.70 9.79
CA GLY A 35 -22.33 -24.21 8.85
C GLY A 35 -21.98 -24.50 7.38
N GLU A 36 -22.92 -24.19 6.49
CA GLU A 36 -22.77 -24.49 5.07
C GLU A 36 -21.63 -23.68 4.43
N ARG A 37 -20.72 -24.37 3.73
CA ARG A 37 -19.58 -23.74 3.07
C ARG A 37 -19.95 -23.11 1.71
N ARG A 38 -19.38 -21.95 1.42
CA ARG A 38 -19.37 -21.33 0.09
C ARG A 38 -18.18 -21.81 -0.74
N CYS A 39 -16.98 -21.75 -0.17
CA CYS A 39 -15.75 -22.21 -0.80
C CYS A 39 -14.72 -22.61 0.27
N TYR A 40 -13.69 -23.33 -0.14
CA TYR A 40 -12.53 -23.61 0.71
C TYR A 40 -11.27 -23.69 -0.13
N MET A 41 -10.14 -23.53 0.54
CA MET A 41 -8.85 -23.91 -0.02
C MET A 41 -7.94 -24.40 1.09
N TYR A 42 -7.05 -25.34 0.77
CA TYR A 42 -5.99 -25.72 1.68
C TYR A 42 -4.67 -25.97 0.96
N THR A 43 -3.59 -25.85 1.73
CA THR A 43 -2.22 -26.17 1.32
C THR A 43 -1.58 -27.05 2.38
N ILE A 44 -0.82 -28.05 1.93
CA ILE A 44 0.03 -28.88 2.78
C ILE A 44 1.45 -28.33 2.75
N GLU A 45 2.00 -28.12 3.94
CA GLU A 45 3.39 -27.71 4.18
C GLU A 45 4.06 -28.74 5.10
N TRP A 46 5.40 -28.80 5.08
CA TRP A 46 6.17 -29.68 5.96
C TRP A 46 6.92 -28.84 7.00
N GLN A 47 6.39 -28.79 8.23
CA GLN A 47 6.97 -28.01 9.32
C GLN A 47 8.01 -28.81 10.13
N LYS A 48 8.94 -28.10 10.79
CA LYS A 48 10.00 -28.66 11.66
C LYS A 48 10.85 -29.71 10.94
N ARG A 49 11.09 -30.89 11.53
CA ARG A 49 11.82 -32.04 10.97
C ARG A 49 11.07 -32.71 9.79
N GLY A 50 10.27 -31.95 9.04
CA GLY A 50 9.53 -32.37 7.86
C GLY A 50 8.21 -33.08 8.14
N LEU A 51 7.44 -32.74 9.19
CA LEU A 51 6.11 -33.33 9.40
C LEU A 51 5.03 -32.57 8.59
N PRO A 52 4.08 -33.28 7.97
CA PRO A 52 3.02 -32.64 7.18
C PRO A 52 2.09 -31.81 8.08
N HIS A 53 1.68 -30.65 7.58
CA HIS A 53 0.81 -29.69 8.23
C HIS A 53 -0.15 -29.08 7.20
N ALA A 54 -1.43 -28.98 7.52
CA ALA A 54 -2.43 -28.43 6.63
C ALA A 54 -2.85 -27.03 7.08
N HIS A 55 -2.77 -26.06 6.17
CA HIS A 55 -3.39 -24.75 6.33
C HIS A 55 -4.69 -24.73 5.53
N ILE A 56 -5.84 -24.59 6.21
CA ILE A 56 -7.17 -24.64 5.60
C ILE A 56 -7.87 -23.31 5.82
N LEU A 57 -8.44 -22.73 4.75
CA LEU A 57 -9.39 -21.63 4.81
C LEU A 57 -10.76 -22.11 4.36
N LEU A 58 -11.77 -21.80 5.16
CA LEU A 58 -13.17 -22.11 4.92
C LEU A 58 -13.96 -20.79 4.88
N TRP A 59 -14.69 -20.56 3.79
CA TRP A 59 -15.66 -19.48 3.69
C TRP A 59 -17.05 -20.07 3.82
N LEU A 60 -17.83 -19.56 4.76
CA LEU A 60 -19.20 -19.99 5.01
C LEU A 60 -20.17 -19.14 4.18
N LYS A 61 -21.34 -19.71 3.84
CA LYS A 61 -22.43 -18.94 3.24
C LYS A 61 -23.00 -17.93 4.23
N GLU A 62 -23.27 -18.40 5.45
CA GLU A 62 -23.71 -17.57 6.56
C GLU A 62 -22.54 -17.22 7.49
N LYS A 63 -22.46 -15.96 7.88
CA LYS A 63 -21.40 -15.48 8.76
C LYS A 63 -21.68 -15.86 10.20
N ILE A 64 -20.72 -16.49 10.88
CA ILE A 64 -20.75 -16.71 12.33
C ILE A 64 -20.70 -15.36 13.04
N GLN A 65 -21.73 -15.07 13.84
CA GLN A 65 -21.81 -13.84 14.63
C GLN A 65 -20.92 -13.93 15.88
N PRO A 66 -20.43 -12.81 16.44
CA PRO A 66 -19.57 -12.82 17.62
C PRO A 66 -20.14 -13.63 18.81
N SER A 67 -21.45 -13.59 19.01
CA SER A 67 -22.15 -14.36 20.07
C SER A 67 -22.16 -15.87 19.85
N GLN A 68 -21.87 -16.34 18.63
CA GLN A 68 -21.87 -17.74 18.24
C GLN A 68 -20.46 -18.35 18.20
N ILE A 69 -19.41 -17.56 18.47
CA ILE A 69 -18.02 -18.07 18.38
C ILE A 69 -17.76 -19.10 19.49
N ASP A 70 -18.17 -18.79 20.71
CA ASP A 70 -17.93 -19.65 21.89
C ASP A 70 -18.70 -20.98 21.83
N SER A 71 -19.68 -21.13 20.93
CA SER A 71 -20.39 -22.40 20.74
C SER A 71 -19.65 -23.38 19.82
N CYS A 72 -18.68 -22.90 19.03
CA CYS A 72 -17.95 -23.74 18.07
C CYS A 72 -16.42 -23.73 18.27
N ILE A 73 -15.87 -22.72 18.95
CA ILE A 73 -14.45 -22.60 19.27
C ILE A 73 -14.28 -22.37 20.78
N SER A 74 -13.44 -23.18 21.41
CA SER A 74 -13.02 -23.03 22.81
C SER A 74 -11.52 -22.82 22.89
N ALA A 75 -11.06 -22.07 23.89
CA ALA A 75 -9.66 -21.91 24.24
C ALA A 75 -9.44 -22.21 25.73
N GLU A 76 -10.22 -23.15 26.27
CA GLU A 76 -10.28 -23.49 27.69
C GLU A 76 -10.14 -25.01 27.89
N PHE A 77 -9.68 -25.43 29.06
CA PHE A 77 -9.85 -26.80 29.49
C PHE A 77 -11.35 -27.07 29.74
N PRO A 78 -11.92 -28.16 29.22
CA PRO A 78 -13.29 -28.55 29.55
C PRO A 78 -13.37 -28.99 31.01
N ASP A 79 -14.59 -29.19 31.50
CA ASP A 79 -14.81 -29.73 32.85
C ASP A 79 -14.34 -31.21 32.89
N PRO A 80 -13.37 -31.56 33.74
CA PRO A 80 -12.83 -32.93 33.82
C PRO A 80 -13.83 -33.95 34.37
N GLU A 81 -14.89 -33.52 35.07
CA GLU A 81 -15.96 -34.42 35.55
C GLU A 81 -17.03 -34.64 34.48
N GLN A 82 -17.34 -33.62 33.67
CA GLN A 82 -18.38 -33.71 32.64
C GLN A 82 -17.86 -34.26 31.31
N ASP A 83 -16.64 -33.91 30.90
CA ASP A 83 -16.02 -34.34 29.64
C ASP A 83 -14.55 -34.73 29.85
N PRO A 84 -14.28 -35.85 30.54
CA PRO A 84 -12.93 -36.33 30.83
C PRO A 84 -12.14 -36.65 29.57
N ASP A 85 -12.80 -37.12 28.50
CA ASP A 85 -12.16 -37.48 27.24
C ASP A 85 -11.64 -36.24 26.51
N LEU A 86 -12.47 -35.20 26.34
CA LEU A 86 -12.02 -33.95 25.76
C LEU A 86 -10.94 -33.29 26.62
N PHE A 87 -11.06 -33.37 27.96
CA PHE A 87 -10.04 -32.85 28.87
C PHE A 87 -8.67 -33.47 28.59
N ASN A 88 -8.61 -34.80 28.53
CA ASN A 88 -7.39 -35.55 28.25
C ASN A 88 -6.81 -35.23 26.87
N ILE A 89 -7.66 -35.07 25.86
CA ILE A 89 -7.25 -34.73 24.50
C ILE A 89 -6.71 -33.29 24.43
N VAL A 90 -7.38 -32.31 25.05
CA VAL A 90 -6.94 -30.91 25.13
C VAL A 90 -5.60 -30.81 25.85
N GLN A 91 -5.47 -31.51 26.99
CA GLN A 91 -4.21 -31.62 27.72
C GLN A 91 -3.06 -32.16 26.85
N THR A 92 -3.34 -33.14 25.99
CA THR A 92 -2.31 -33.82 25.18
C THR A 92 -1.94 -33.02 23.93
N HIS A 93 -2.92 -32.38 23.29
CA HIS A 93 -2.77 -31.85 21.94
C HIS A 93 -2.90 -30.33 21.82
N MET A 94 -3.59 -29.66 22.74
CA MET A 94 -3.95 -28.25 22.60
C MET A 94 -3.28 -27.33 23.63
N VAL A 95 -2.39 -27.85 24.49
CA VAL A 95 -1.60 -27.01 25.41
C VAL A 95 -0.36 -26.49 24.68
N HIS A 96 -0.20 -25.17 24.63
CA HIS A 96 1.06 -24.57 24.19
C HIS A 96 2.18 -25.01 25.14
N GLY A 97 3.26 -25.57 24.59
CA GLY A 97 4.38 -26.06 25.40
C GLY A 97 4.94 -24.97 26.32
N PRO A 98 5.55 -25.35 27.45
CA PRO A 98 6.12 -24.38 28.39
C PRO A 98 7.08 -23.47 27.65
N CYS A 99 6.92 -22.17 27.84
CA CYS A 99 7.76 -21.13 27.25
C CYS A 99 7.85 -19.93 28.21
N GLY A 100 8.56 -18.87 27.82
CA GLY A 100 8.79 -17.74 28.72
C GLY A 100 9.68 -18.17 29.88
N THR A 101 9.29 -17.75 31.08
CA THR A 101 9.98 -18.09 32.34
C THR A 101 9.98 -19.60 32.62
N LEU A 102 9.02 -20.36 32.08
CA LEU A 102 8.94 -21.80 32.28
C LEU A 102 9.95 -22.59 31.42
N ASN A 103 10.32 -22.05 30.25
CA ASN A 103 11.33 -22.64 29.37
C ASN A 103 11.81 -21.64 28.30
N GLU A 104 12.94 -20.99 28.57
CA GLU A 104 13.55 -20.00 27.66
C GLU A 104 14.20 -20.60 26.40
N LYS A 105 14.36 -21.93 26.35
CA LYS A 105 14.92 -22.66 25.20
C LYS A 105 13.85 -23.09 24.21
N SER A 106 12.57 -22.82 24.49
CA SER A 106 11.49 -23.20 23.60
C SER A 106 11.61 -22.54 22.22
N PRO A 107 11.37 -23.26 21.11
CA PRO A 107 11.52 -22.71 19.75
C PRO A 107 10.64 -21.50 19.45
N CYS A 108 9.56 -21.30 20.22
CA CYS A 108 8.69 -20.14 20.09
C CYS A 108 9.30 -18.85 20.68
N MET A 109 10.34 -18.97 21.52
CA MET A 109 10.99 -17.83 22.15
C MET A 109 11.80 -17.05 21.12
N LYS A 110 11.47 -15.77 20.97
CA LYS A 110 12.24 -14.83 20.16
C LYS A 110 12.85 -13.79 21.08
N GLU A 111 14.11 -13.51 20.83
CA GLU A 111 14.81 -12.43 21.51
C GLU A 111 14.29 -11.10 20.97
N ILE A 112 13.74 -10.30 21.87
CA ILE A 112 13.36 -8.92 21.63
C ILE A 112 14.16 -8.02 22.54
N ILE A 113 14.31 -6.77 22.16
CA ILE A 113 14.86 -5.75 23.05
C ILE A 113 13.67 -5.17 23.81
N ASN A 114 13.62 -5.39 25.13
CA ASN A 114 12.56 -4.85 25.95
C ASN A 114 12.74 -3.34 26.15
N GLN A 115 11.76 -2.71 26.79
CA GLN A 115 11.68 -1.25 26.95
C GLN A 115 12.91 -0.66 27.69
N ASN A 116 13.65 -1.48 28.44
CA ASN A 116 14.84 -1.10 29.18
C ASN A 116 16.15 -1.37 28.40
N GLY A 117 16.07 -1.68 27.11
CA GLY A 117 17.23 -1.99 26.28
C GLY A 117 17.85 -3.37 26.57
N ARG A 118 17.22 -4.19 27.41
CA ARG A 118 17.71 -5.54 27.73
C ARG A 118 17.13 -6.53 26.73
N LYS A 119 17.97 -7.48 26.33
CA LYS A 119 17.54 -8.64 25.56
C LYS A 119 16.63 -9.47 26.44
N GLU A 120 15.37 -9.57 26.06
CA GLU A 120 14.37 -10.39 26.71
C GLU A 120 13.85 -11.40 25.70
N LYS A 121 13.75 -12.66 26.11
CA LYS A 121 13.11 -13.68 25.28
C LYS A 121 11.61 -13.63 25.54
N VAL A 122 10.82 -13.30 24.53
CA VAL A 122 9.36 -13.38 24.59
C VAL A 122 8.83 -14.47 23.67
N CYS A 123 7.70 -15.06 24.04
CA CYS A 123 7.03 -16.01 23.17
C CYS A 123 6.48 -15.28 21.93
N SER A 124 6.93 -15.67 20.74
CA SER A 124 6.46 -15.13 19.46
C SER A 124 4.97 -15.36 19.16
N LYS A 125 4.32 -16.21 19.95
CA LYS A 125 2.88 -16.50 19.90
C LYS A 125 2.10 -15.79 21.00
N ASN A 126 2.76 -14.97 21.81
CA ASN A 126 2.21 -14.22 22.95
C ASN A 126 1.51 -15.13 23.97
N TYR A 127 2.17 -16.21 24.39
CA TYR A 127 1.74 -17.03 25.51
C TYR A 127 2.56 -16.68 26.77
N PRO A 128 1.96 -16.71 27.97
CA PRO A 128 0.53 -16.95 28.23
C PRO A 128 -0.36 -15.82 27.69
N LYS A 129 -1.59 -16.16 27.28
CA LYS A 129 -2.62 -15.19 26.87
C LYS A 129 -3.25 -14.50 28.08
N ASP A 130 -3.99 -13.43 27.86
CA ASP A 130 -4.78 -12.80 28.94
C ASP A 130 -6.07 -13.59 29.21
N PHE A 131 -6.58 -13.53 30.44
CA PHE A 131 -7.92 -14.04 30.76
C PHE A 131 -8.98 -13.10 30.18
N THR A 132 -10.11 -13.67 29.74
CA THR A 132 -11.21 -12.89 29.14
C THR A 132 -12.53 -13.64 29.34
N ASN A 133 -13.55 -12.94 29.86
CA ASN A 133 -14.83 -13.57 30.21
C ASN A 133 -15.76 -13.86 29.01
N ALA A 134 -15.47 -13.29 27.84
CA ALA A 134 -16.18 -13.58 26.59
C ALA A 134 -15.25 -13.33 25.39
N THR A 135 -15.50 -14.00 24.27
CA THR A 135 -14.73 -13.76 23.05
C THR A 135 -14.95 -12.35 22.48
N GLN A 136 -13.87 -11.65 22.16
CA GLN A 136 -13.89 -10.30 21.62
C GLN A 136 -13.17 -10.24 20.27
N THR A 137 -13.67 -9.44 19.33
CA THR A 137 -12.99 -9.25 18.03
C THR A 137 -11.91 -8.19 18.16
N ASP A 138 -10.64 -8.54 17.91
CA ASP A 138 -9.52 -7.59 17.89
C ASP A 138 -9.53 -6.74 16.60
N ARG A 139 -8.90 -5.55 16.66
CA ARG A 139 -8.74 -4.62 15.53
C ARG A 139 -7.89 -5.19 14.40
N ASN A 140 -6.99 -6.13 14.71
CA ASN A 140 -6.17 -6.84 13.72
C ASN A 140 -6.93 -7.98 13.02
N GLY A 141 -8.16 -8.27 13.44
CA GLY A 141 -9.08 -9.23 12.82
C GLY A 141 -8.99 -10.68 13.23
N PHE A 142 -8.18 -10.99 14.24
CA PHE A 142 -8.23 -12.24 14.98
C PHE A 142 -9.11 -12.07 16.22
N ALA A 143 -9.80 -13.12 16.65
CA ALA A 143 -10.55 -13.07 17.90
C ALA A 143 -9.65 -13.27 19.12
N MET A 144 -9.92 -12.54 20.19
CA MET A 144 -9.42 -12.84 21.53
C MET A 144 -10.44 -13.76 22.20
N TYR A 145 -10.17 -15.06 22.20
CA TYR A 145 -11.11 -16.05 22.73
C TYR A 145 -11.29 -15.95 24.24
N ARG A 146 -12.48 -16.34 24.69
CA ARG A 146 -12.80 -16.54 26.09
C ARG A 146 -11.78 -17.49 26.75
N ARG A 147 -11.28 -17.07 27.90
CA ARG A 147 -10.36 -17.78 28.79
C ARG A 147 -10.72 -17.39 30.21
N LEU A 148 -11.57 -18.17 30.87
CA LEU A 148 -11.98 -17.93 32.24
C LEU A 148 -10.80 -18.09 33.21
N ASP A 149 -10.70 -17.14 34.15
CA ASP A 149 -9.78 -17.22 35.28
C ASP A 149 -10.22 -18.36 36.21
N PRO A 150 -9.30 -19.11 36.85
CA PRO A 150 -9.66 -20.11 37.85
C PRO A 150 -10.57 -19.62 38.98
N LYS A 151 -10.53 -18.32 39.32
CA LYS A 151 -11.45 -17.71 40.30
C LYS A 151 -12.89 -17.61 39.79
N ASP A 152 -13.07 -17.56 38.47
CA ASP A 152 -14.35 -17.39 37.77
C ASP A 152 -14.81 -18.72 37.13
N GLY A 153 -14.32 -19.86 37.62
CA GLY A 153 -14.71 -21.20 37.15
C GLY A 153 -13.80 -21.79 36.06
N GLY A 154 -12.66 -21.17 35.76
CA GLY A 154 -11.68 -21.74 34.83
C GLY A 154 -10.95 -22.98 35.37
N HIS A 155 -10.82 -24.03 34.56
CA HIS A 155 -10.08 -25.23 34.97
C HIS A 155 -8.56 -25.07 34.81
N VAL A 156 -7.82 -25.83 35.61
CA VAL A 156 -6.35 -25.87 35.59
C VAL A 156 -5.85 -27.30 35.49
N LEU A 157 -4.76 -27.49 34.75
CA LEU A 157 -4.01 -28.72 34.68
C LEU A 157 -2.83 -28.67 35.66
N ARG A 158 -2.75 -29.64 36.57
CA ARG A 158 -1.62 -29.81 37.50
C ARG A 158 -0.75 -30.96 37.02
N LYS A 159 0.49 -30.67 36.62
CA LYS A 159 1.47 -31.69 36.19
C LYS A 159 2.77 -31.50 36.96
N HIS A 160 3.03 -32.39 37.93
CA HIS A 160 4.14 -32.25 38.89
C HIS A 160 4.10 -30.88 39.62
N TYR A 161 5.13 -30.05 39.44
CA TYR A 161 5.25 -28.71 40.03
C TYR A 161 4.68 -27.58 39.14
N LEU A 162 4.15 -27.90 37.96
CA LEU A 162 3.62 -26.93 36.99
C LEU A 162 2.09 -26.88 37.05
N ILE A 163 1.56 -25.67 37.25
CA ILE A 163 0.14 -25.35 37.13
C ILE A 163 -0.06 -24.62 35.81
N ILE A 164 -0.85 -25.21 34.91
CA ILE A 164 -1.17 -24.67 33.60
C ILE A 164 -2.66 -24.34 33.58
N ASP A 165 -3.01 -23.09 33.32
CA ASP A 165 -4.39 -22.62 33.24
C ASP A 165 -4.82 -22.37 31.79
N ASN A 166 -6.05 -21.89 31.62
CA ASN A 166 -6.65 -21.58 30.32
C ASN A 166 -5.82 -20.62 29.45
N ARG A 167 -4.86 -19.86 30.00
CA ARG A 167 -4.02 -18.93 29.19
C ARG A 167 -3.08 -19.65 28.22
N TRP A 168 -2.90 -20.95 28.39
CA TRP A 168 -1.98 -21.78 27.62
C TRP A 168 -2.66 -22.63 26.55
N VAL A 169 -3.99 -22.65 26.52
CA VAL A 169 -4.75 -23.51 25.61
C VAL A 169 -4.84 -22.86 24.22
N VAL A 170 -4.44 -23.57 23.19
CA VAL A 170 -4.57 -23.16 21.77
C VAL A 170 -6.04 -23.32 21.38
N PRO A 171 -6.67 -22.35 20.68
CA PRO A 171 -8.09 -22.42 20.36
C PRO A 171 -8.39 -23.63 19.44
N TYR A 172 -9.48 -24.33 19.74
CA TYR A 172 -9.87 -25.59 19.10
C TYR A 172 -11.38 -25.67 18.95
N CYS A 173 -11.83 -26.55 18.05
CA CYS A 173 -13.23 -26.96 17.99
C CYS A 173 -13.40 -28.30 18.73
N PRO A 174 -14.21 -28.38 19.81
CA PRO A 174 -14.39 -29.59 20.62
C PRO A 174 -14.71 -30.83 19.79
N ILE A 175 -15.68 -30.73 18.88
CA ILE A 175 -16.15 -31.84 18.03
C ILE A 175 -15.03 -32.37 17.12
N LEU A 176 -14.30 -31.47 16.46
CA LEU A 176 -13.20 -31.89 15.57
C LEU A 176 -12.08 -32.57 16.36
N LEU A 177 -11.82 -32.08 17.58
CA LEU A 177 -10.75 -32.60 18.42
C LEU A 177 -11.08 -34.00 18.97
N LEU A 178 -12.32 -34.23 19.42
CA LEU A 178 -12.82 -35.54 19.86
C LEU A 178 -12.70 -36.60 18.75
N ILE A 179 -13.07 -36.24 17.51
CA ILE A 179 -13.08 -37.18 16.39
C ILE A 179 -11.65 -37.50 15.90
N LEU A 180 -10.77 -36.49 15.82
CA LEU A 180 -9.48 -36.62 15.14
C LEU A 180 -8.30 -36.88 16.10
N GLN A 181 -8.46 -36.59 17.39
CA GLN A 181 -7.47 -36.78 18.45
C GLN A 181 -6.06 -36.33 17.99
N THR A 182 -5.96 -35.06 17.60
CA THR A 182 -4.73 -34.47 17.07
C THR A 182 -4.72 -32.97 17.29
N HIS A 183 -3.56 -32.31 17.13
CA HIS A 183 -3.47 -30.86 17.30
C HIS A 183 -4.16 -30.14 16.13
N ILE A 184 -5.24 -29.41 16.39
CA ILE A 184 -5.99 -28.63 15.40
C ILE A 184 -6.25 -27.23 15.96
N ASN A 185 -5.52 -26.23 15.46
CA ASN A 185 -5.78 -24.83 15.81
C ASN A 185 -6.90 -24.27 14.93
N VAL A 186 -8.00 -23.81 15.52
CA VAL A 186 -9.15 -23.24 14.80
C VAL A 186 -9.27 -21.76 15.14
N GLU A 187 -9.31 -20.92 14.11
CA GLU A 187 -9.28 -19.47 14.26
C GLU A 187 -10.36 -18.80 13.40
N ILE A 188 -11.16 -17.90 13.99
CA ILE A 188 -12.08 -17.04 13.23
C ILE A 188 -11.36 -15.80 12.71
N CYS A 189 -11.53 -15.54 11.41
CA CYS A 189 -10.85 -14.46 10.71
C CYS A 189 -11.88 -13.53 10.08
N SER A 190 -12.06 -12.34 10.66
CA SER A 190 -13.19 -11.46 10.33
C SER A 190 -12.80 -10.17 9.59
N THR A 191 -11.51 -9.89 9.40
CA THR A 191 -11.03 -8.70 8.66
C THR A 191 -10.32 -9.05 7.37
N ILE A 192 -10.30 -8.07 6.45
CA ILE A 192 -9.56 -8.15 5.18
C ILE A 192 -8.06 -8.34 5.41
N GLU A 193 -7.49 -7.78 6.48
CA GLU A 193 -6.06 -7.92 6.80
C GLU A 193 -5.70 -9.37 7.17
N ALA A 194 -6.52 -10.01 8.02
CA ALA A 194 -6.34 -11.42 8.37
C ALA A 194 -6.48 -12.32 7.14
N ILE A 195 -7.46 -12.05 6.27
CA ILE A 195 -7.65 -12.80 5.02
C ILE A 195 -6.45 -12.64 4.08
N LYS A 196 -5.95 -11.41 3.85
CA LYS A 196 -4.77 -11.17 3.01
C LYS A 196 -3.54 -11.90 3.55
N TYR A 197 -3.34 -11.86 4.87
CA TYR A 197 -2.28 -12.60 5.53
C TYR A 197 -2.42 -14.10 5.29
N LEU A 198 -3.57 -14.71 5.60
CA LEU A 198 -3.76 -16.16 5.47
C LEU A 198 -3.67 -16.63 4.02
N CYS A 199 -4.23 -15.87 3.07
CA CYS A 199 -4.06 -16.14 1.65
C CYS A 199 -2.59 -16.07 1.23
N LYS A 200 -1.80 -15.11 1.73
CA LYS A 200 -0.36 -15.06 1.48
C LYS A 200 0.35 -16.31 2.01
N TYR A 201 -0.02 -16.79 3.20
CA TYR A 201 0.59 -17.98 3.79
C TYR A 201 0.26 -19.25 3.00
N ILE A 202 -1.00 -19.43 2.62
CA ILE A 202 -1.45 -20.60 1.87
C ILE A 202 -0.91 -20.62 0.43
N ASN A 203 -0.71 -19.44 -0.17
CA ASN A 203 -0.16 -19.29 -1.52
C ASN A 203 1.36 -19.03 -1.52
N LYS A 204 2.05 -19.14 -0.37
CA LYS A 204 3.50 -18.98 -0.30
C LYS A 204 4.16 -20.09 -1.13
N GLY A 205 5.14 -19.72 -1.95
CA GLY A 205 5.97 -20.68 -2.66
C GLY A 205 6.84 -21.50 -1.71
N THR A 206 7.45 -22.55 -2.23
CA THR A 206 8.25 -23.49 -1.44
C THR A 206 9.60 -22.89 -1.07
N ASP A 207 10.13 -23.29 0.07
CA ASP A 207 11.43 -22.81 0.52
C ASP A 207 12.52 -23.22 -0.49
N MET A 208 13.33 -22.24 -0.89
CA MET A 208 14.44 -22.40 -1.82
C MET A 208 15.75 -22.09 -1.11
N ALA A 209 16.78 -22.87 -1.42
CA ALA A 209 18.15 -22.60 -1.01
C ALA A 209 18.93 -22.06 -2.21
N THR A 210 19.74 -21.03 -1.98
CA THR A 210 20.74 -20.57 -2.93
C THR A 210 22.06 -21.23 -2.59
N PHE A 211 22.68 -21.91 -3.55
CA PHE A 211 24.01 -22.51 -3.36
C PHE A 211 24.96 -22.08 -4.48
N ASN A 212 26.23 -21.96 -4.10
CA ASN A 212 27.31 -21.56 -5.00
C ASN A 212 27.92 -22.81 -5.63
N LEU A 213 27.98 -22.87 -6.96
CA LEU A 213 28.74 -23.88 -7.69
C LEU A 213 30.17 -23.37 -7.94
N GLN A 214 31.15 -24.06 -7.37
CA GLN A 214 32.56 -23.79 -7.67
C GLN A 214 32.89 -24.17 -9.11
N ASN A 215 32.74 -23.21 -10.02
CA ASN A 215 33.15 -23.32 -11.42
C ASN A 215 34.29 -22.35 -11.72
N THR A 216 35.19 -22.75 -12.63
CA THR A 216 36.38 -21.98 -13.05
C THR A 216 36.08 -20.81 -13.98
N ILE A 217 34.82 -20.61 -14.38
CA ILE A 217 34.38 -19.54 -15.30
C ILE A 217 33.56 -18.51 -14.53
N THR A 218 33.95 -17.23 -14.65
CA THR A 218 33.36 -16.09 -13.96
C THR A 218 32.05 -15.64 -14.62
N ASP A 219 30.98 -16.42 -14.45
CA ASP A 219 29.61 -15.99 -14.77
C ASP A 219 28.79 -15.97 -13.48
N GLU A 220 28.57 -14.76 -12.96
CA GLU A 220 27.86 -14.47 -11.70
C GLU A 220 26.45 -15.08 -11.66
N ILE A 221 25.77 -15.20 -12.80
CA ILE A 221 24.40 -15.74 -12.86
C ILE A 221 24.43 -17.27 -12.76
N THR A 222 25.41 -17.92 -13.37
CA THR A 222 25.56 -19.39 -13.30
C THR A 222 26.19 -19.87 -11.99
N GLN A 223 26.92 -19.00 -11.28
CA GLN A 223 27.54 -19.30 -9.99
C GLN A 223 26.52 -19.52 -8.86
N PHE A 224 25.34 -18.89 -8.93
CA PHE A 224 24.30 -19.03 -7.92
C PHE A 224 23.09 -19.78 -8.47
N GLN A 225 22.90 -21.01 -8.00
CA GLN A 225 21.71 -21.80 -8.33
C GLN A 225 20.69 -21.79 -7.19
N PHE A 226 19.42 -21.78 -7.57
CA PHE A 226 18.29 -21.97 -6.65
C PHE A 226 17.83 -23.42 -6.71
N GLY A 227 17.86 -24.11 -5.58
CA GLY A 227 17.28 -25.44 -5.44
C GLY A 227 16.16 -25.46 -4.41
N ARG A 228 15.17 -26.30 -4.67
CA ARG A 228 14.09 -26.57 -3.72
C ARG A 228 14.54 -27.58 -2.68
N TYR A 229 14.28 -27.31 -1.42
CA TYR A 229 14.45 -28.29 -0.35
C TYR A 229 13.24 -29.24 -0.31
N ILE A 230 13.48 -30.56 -0.25
CA ILE A 230 12.44 -31.59 -0.14
C ILE A 230 12.84 -32.53 0.99
N CYS A 231 11.98 -32.65 2.02
CA CYS A 231 12.20 -33.60 3.10
C CYS A 231 11.69 -35.01 2.74
N SER A 232 12.04 -36.03 3.54
CA SER A 232 11.62 -37.43 3.31
C SER A 232 10.10 -37.59 3.24
N ASN A 233 9.35 -36.95 4.14
CA ASN A 233 7.87 -36.99 4.11
C ASN A 233 7.29 -36.30 2.88
N GLU A 234 7.85 -35.16 2.44
CA GLU A 234 7.41 -34.49 1.23
C GLU A 234 7.71 -35.33 -0.02
N ALA A 235 8.89 -35.95 -0.06
CA ALA A 235 9.26 -36.87 -1.13
C ALA A 235 8.27 -38.03 -1.22
N VAL A 236 7.95 -38.69 -0.09
CA VAL A 236 6.98 -39.79 -0.07
C VAL A 236 5.58 -39.32 -0.44
N TRP A 237 5.13 -38.15 0.05
CA TRP A 237 3.85 -37.56 -0.35
C TRP A 237 3.73 -37.38 -1.87
N ARG A 238 4.81 -36.92 -2.51
CA ARG A 238 4.91 -36.77 -3.97
C ARG A 238 4.93 -38.10 -4.70
N ILE A 239 5.71 -39.08 -4.22
CA ILE A 239 5.76 -40.43 -4.79
C ILE A 239 4.38 -41.09 -4.76
N LEU A 240 3.63 -40.91 -3.66
CA LEU A 240 2.26 -41.41 -3.51
C LEU A 240 1.22 -40.63 -4.33
N GLY A 241 1.62 -39.57 -5.03
CA GLY A 241 0.72 -38.77 -5.88
C GLY A 241 -0.30 -37.94 -5.10
N PHE A 242 -0.07 -37.68 -3.80
CA PHE A 242 -1.01 -36.90 -3.01
C PHE A 242 -0.95 -35.42 -3.37
N HIS A 243 -2.12 -34.79 -3.55
CA HIS A 243 -2.21 -33.36 -3.85
C HIS A 243 -1.76 -32.52 -2.65
N ILE A 244 -0.94 -31.50 -2.93
CA ILE A 244 -0.45 -30.54 -1.92
C ILE A 244 -1.46 -29.40 -1.71
N HIS A 245 -2.19 -29.05 -2.77
CA HIS A 245 -3.17 -27.97 -2.74
C HIS A 245 -4.51 -28.50 -3.23
N GLU A 246 -5.59 -28.07 -2.58
CA GLU A 246 -6.95 -28.32 -3.04
C GLU A 246 -7.79 -27.06 -2.81
N ARG A 247 -8.79 -26.87 -3.67
CA ARG A 247 -9.72 -25.76 -3.56
C ARG A 247 -11.04 -26.11 -4.22
N HIS A 248 -12.10 -25.55 -3.67
CA HIS A 248 -13.43 -25.59 -4.26
C HIS A 248 -14.01 -24.17 -4.25
N PRO A 249 -14.60 -23.68 -5.35
CA PRO A 249 -14.70 -24.38 -6.64
C PRO A 249 -13.36 -24.50 -7.35
N ALA A 250 -13.27 -25.42 -8.32
CA ALA A 250 -12.13 -25.48 -9.22
C ALA A 250 -12.04 -24.20 -10.07
N ILE A 251 -10.83 -23.71 -10.32
CA ILE A 251 -10.59 -22.49 -11.12
C ILE A 251 -9.82 -22.88 -12.38
N GLN A 252 -10.42 -22.60 -13.54
CA GLN A 252 -9.81 -22.74 -14.85
C GLN A 252 -9.30 -21.37 -15.32
N HIS A 253 -7.99 -21.26 -15.52
CA HIS A 253 -7.41 -20.03 -16.09
C HIS A 253 -7.70 -19.95 -17.58
N LEU A 254 -8.14 -18.77 -18.00
CA LEU A 254 -8.54 -18.46 -19.37
C LEU A 254 -7.58 -17.43 -19.95
N ALA A 255 -6.96 -17.78 -21.09
CA ALA A 255 -6.01 -16.94 -21.79
C ALA A 255 -6.73 -15.72 -22.37
N VAL A 256 -6.00 -14.61 -22.48
CA VAL A 256 -6.45 -13.38 -23.16
C VAL A 256 -5.24 -12.77 -23.84
N HIS A 257 -5.40 -12.46 -25.12
CA HIS A 257 -4.39 -11.88 -25.99
C HIS A 257 -5.06 -11.32 -27.24
N LEU A 258 -4.35 -10.48 -27.98
CA LEU A 258 -4.76 -10.06 -29.32
C LEU A 258 -4.53 -11.19 -30.33
N GLU A 259 -5.07 -11.05 -31.53
CA GLU A 259 -4.82 -11.97 -32.64
C GLU A 259 -3.31 -12.09 -32.92
N ASN A 260 -2.79 -13.33 -33.03
CA ASN A 260 -1.36 -13.65 -33.14
C ASN A 260 -0.49 -13.21 -31.94
N GLY A 261 -1.12 -12.87 -30.80
CA GLY A 261 -0.47 -12.45 -29.56
C GLY A 261 -0.25 -13.58 -28.55
N GLU A 262 -0.25 -14.85 -28.98
CA GLU A 262 -0.07 -16.01 -28.11
C GLU A 262 1.31 -15.99 -27.44
N ARG A 263 1.35 -16.34 -26.15
CA ARG A 263 2.62 -16.46 -25.43
C ARG A 263 3.30 -17.78 -25.76
N VAL A 264 4.49 -17.72 -26.35
CA VAL A 264 5.35 -18.88 -26.66
C VAL A 264 6.58 -18.89 -25.75
N TYR A 265 6.92 -20.06 -25.20
CA TYR A 265 8.11 -20.26 -24.39
C TYR A 265 9.18 -20.98 -25.22
N PHE A 266 10.41 -20.46 -25.25
CA PHE A 266 11.53 -21.04 -25.97
C PHE A 266 12.83 -20.97 -25.16
N ASN A 267 13.79 -21.81 -25.52
CA ASN A 267 15.19 -21.70 -25.12
C ASN A 267 16.07 -21.54 -26.38
N PRO A 268 17.38 -21.27 -26.24
CA PRO A 268 18.26 -21.05 -27.40
C PRO A 268 18.25 -22.18 -28.44
N ASN A 269 18.01 -23.43 -28.01
CA ASN A 269 17.99 -24.60 -28.89
C ASN A 269 16.64 -24.80 -29.59
N THR A 270 15.54 -24.26 -29.04
CA THR A 270 14.18 -24.48 -29.57
C THR A 270 13.62 -23.29 -30.34
N VAL A 271 14.27 -22.11 -30.28
CA VAL A 271 13.73 -20.86 -30.85
C VAL A 271 13.51 -20.94 -32.37
N HIS A 272 14.46 -21.51 -33.13
CA HIS A 272 14.35 -21.61 -34.58
C HIS A 272 13.25 -22.57 -35.01
N GLN A 273 13.08 -23.68 -34.29
CA GLN A 273 12.02 -24.64 -34.55
C GLN A 273 10.65 -24.05 -34.21
N LEU A 274 10.53 -23.37 -33.06
CA LEU A 274 9.27 -22.75 -32.62
C LEU A 274 8.85 -21.56 -33.49
N ALA A 275 9.80 -20.86 -34.10
CA ALA A 275 9.49 -19.79 -35.06
C ALA A 275 8.86 -20.30 -36.36
N GLN A 276 9.04 -21.59 -36.69
CA GLN A 276 8.50 -22.21 -37.90
C GLN A 276 7.19 -22.98 -37.67
N VAL A 277 6.79 -23.17 -36.41
CA VAL A 277 5.61 -23.94 -36.03
C VAL A 277 4.53 -23.00 -35.53
N GLN A 278 3.30 -23.17 -36.02
CA GLN A 278 2.16 -22.38 -35.55
C GLN A 278 1.93 -22.62 -34.04
N PRO A 279 1.70 -21.56 -33.25
CA PRO A 279 1.47 -21.70 -31.82
C PRO A 279 0.26 -22.61 -31.55
N LYS A 280 0.36 -23.40 -30.47
CA LYS A 280 -0.73 -24.26 -30.03
C LYS A 280 -1.94 -23.42 -29.64
N GLU A 281 -3.13 -24.00 -29.80
CA GLU A 281 -4.37 -23.34 -29.41
C GLU A 281 -4.38 -22.98 -27.93
N THR A 282 -4.83 -21.75 -27.67
CA THR A 282 -5.08 -21.23 -26.34
C THR A 282 -6.53 -21.51 -25.97
N THR A 283 -6.86 -21.36 -24.69
CA THR A 283 -8.25 -21.47 -24.24
C THR A 283 -9.20 -20.49 -24.95
N LEU A 284 -8.67 -19.36 -25.44
CA LEU A 284 -9.42 -18.33 -26.17
C LEU A 284 -9.67 -18.73 -27.63
N THR A 285 -8.62 -19.12 -28.36
CA THR A 285 -8.75 -19.51 -29.77
C THR A 285 -9.54 -20.81 -29.91
N ALA A 286 -9.35 -21.76 -29.00
CA ALA A 286 -10.17 -22.97 -28.95
C ALA A 286 -11.63 -22.68 -28.56
N PHE A 287 -11.90 -21.62 -27.77
CA PHE A 287 -13.27 -21.19 -27.48
C PHE A 287 -13.95 -20.65 -28.74
N PHE A 288 -13.24 -19.86 -29.56
CA PHE A 288 -13.78 -19.41 -30.84
C PHE A 288 -14.15 -20.57 -31.77
N LYS A 289 -13.28 -21.58 -31.88
CA LYS A 289 -13.57 -22.81 -32.63
C LYS A 289 -14.77 -23.57 -32.05
N LEU A 290 -14.83 -23.71 -30.73
CA LEU A 290 -15.97 -24.33 -30.06
C LEU A 290 -17.29 -23.62 -30.40
N CYS A 291 -17.29 -22.28 -30.42
CA CYS A 291 -18.45 -21.50 -30.83
C CYS A 291 -18.81 -21.68 -32.31
N GLN A 292 -17.86 -22.01 -33.18
CA GLN A 292 -18.17 -22.32 -34.58
C GLN A 292 -18.89 -23.67 -34.71
N GLU A 293 -18.53 -24.65 -33.88
CA GLU A 293 -19.00 -26.04 -34.01
C GLU A 293 -20.22 -26.37 -33.14
N ASP A 294 -20.35 -25.76 -31.96
CA ASP A 294 -21.35 -26.12 -30.96
C ASP A 294 -22.35 -24.98 -30.70
N SER A 295 -23.64 -25.27 -30.91
CA SER A 295 -24.72 -24.30 -30.74
C SER A 295 -24.93 -23.87 -29.28
N PHE A 296 -24.70 -24.75 -28.31
CA PHE A 296 -24.79 -24.40 -26.89
C PHE A 296 -23.63 -23.49 -26.48
N ALA A 297 -22.41 -23.75 -26.96
CA ALA A 297 -21.27 -22.88 -26.70
C ALA A 297 -21.49 -21.44 -27.19
N ARG A 298 -22.23 -21.25 -28.30
CA ARG A 298 -22.60 -19.91 -28.80
C ARG A 298 -23.46 -19.10 -27.83
N THR A 299 -24.12 -19.76 -26.88
CA THR A 299 -24.92 -19.08 -25.85
C THR A 299 -24.08 -18.58 -24.69
N LEU A 300 -22.81 -18.97 -24.57
CA LEU A 300 -21.98 -18.74 -23.39
C LEU A 300 -21.07 -17.52 -23.54
N LEU A 301 -20.83 -16.84 -22.42
CA LEU A 301 -19.69 -15.94 -22.25
C LEU A 301 -18.41 -16.76 -22.04
N TYR A 302 -17.27 -16.18 -22.39
CA TYR A 302 -15.99 -16.88 -22.29
C TYR A 302 -15.68 -17.36 -20.86
N CYS A 303 -16.04 -16.58 -19.84
CA CYS A 303 -15.85 -16.92 -18.43
C CYS A 303 -16.78 -18.06 -17.93
N GLU A 304 -17.88 -18.32 -18.63
CA GLU A 304 -18.88 -19.36 -18.30
C GLU A 304 -18.48 -20.72 -18.90
N VAL A 305 -17.61 -20.76 -19.92
CA VAL A 305 -17.23 -21.99 -20.62
C VAL A 305 -16.78 -23.10 -19.67
N PRO A 306 -15.92 -22.86 -18.64
CA PRO A 306 -15.47 -23.92 -17.75
C PRO A 306 -16.58 -24.55 -16.88
N THR A 307 -17.72 -23.90 -16.73
CA THR A 307 -18.90 -24.46 -16.05
C THR A 307 -19.46 -25.66 -16.81
N TYR A 308 -19.40 -25.65 -18.14
CA TYR A 308 -20.02 -26.68 -19.01
C TYR A 308 -19.01 -27.52 -19.80
N TYR A 309 -17.80 -27.00 -19.99
CA TYR A 309 -16.73 -27.62 -20.75
C TYR A 309 -15.48 -27.80 -19.89
N THR A 310 -14.68 -28.82 -20.20
CA THR A 310 -13.38 -29.09 -19.58
C THR A 310 -12.27 -28.90 -20.60
N TRP A 311 -11.21 -28.19 -20.22
CA TRP A 311 -10.05 -27.97 -21.07
C TRP A 311 -9.15 -29.21 -21.12
N ASN A 312 -9.02 -29.83 -22.29
CA ASN A 312 -8.04 -30.88 -22.50
C ASN A 312 -6.69 -30.27 -22.85
N LYS A 313 -5.75 -30.26 -21.90
CA LYS A 313 -4.41 -29.66 -22.08
C LYS A 313 -3.54 -30.37 -23.11
N ASN A 314 -3.75 -31.67 -23.36
CA ASN A 314 -2.90 -32.43 -24.28
C ASN A 314 -3.31 -32.18 -25.73
N GLU A 315 -4.62 -32.14 -25.98
CA GLU A 315 -5.21 -31.92 -27.30
C GLU A 315 -5.45 -30.43 -27.60
N HIS A 316 -5.38 -29.56 -26.59
CA HIS A 316 -5.70 -28.14 -26.69
C HIS A 316 -7.13 -27.85 -27.16
N VAL A 317 -8.12 -28.61 -26.67
CA VAL A 317 -9.54 -28.47 -27.03
C VAL A 317 -10.47 -28.45 -25.83
N TRP A 318 -11.63 -27.81 -25.99
CA TRP A 318 -12.72 -27.86 -25.03
C TRP A 318 -13.59 -29.10 -25.27
N LYS A 319 -13.83 -29.90 -24.22
CA LYS A 319 -14.73 -31.06 -24.26
C LYS A 319 -15.94 -30.84 -23.35
N LYS A 320 -17.13 -31.22 -23.80
CA LYS A 320 -18.34 -31.19 -22.96
C LYS A 320 -18.13 -31.99 -21.68
N ARG A 321 -18.62 -31.48 -20.56
CA ARG A 321 -18.65 -32.23 -19.30
C ARG A 321 -19.56 -33.44 -19.44
N ARG A 322 -19.15 -34.52 -18.77
CA ARG A 322 -19.90 -35.80 -18.72
C ARG A 322 -20.58 -36.03 -17.36
N GLN A 323 -20.34 -35.14 -16.41
CA GLN A 323 -20.79 -35.23 -15.02
C GLN A 323 -21.11 -33.83 -14.50
N GLY A 324 -22.07 -33.73 -13.59
CA GLY A 324 -22.55 -32.47 -13.02
C GLY A 324 -24.07 -32.40 -12.98
N ASN A 325 -24.61 -31.20 -12.76
CA ASN A 325 -26.05 -30.95 -12.81
C ASN A 325 -26.51 -30.87 -14.27
N ILE A 326 -27.62 -31.53 -14.59
CA ILE A 326 -28.24 -31.44 -15.92
C ILE A 326 -28.67 -30.00 -16.16
N VAL A 327 -28.39 -29.48 -17.36
CA VAL A 327 -28.80 -28.13 -17.74
C VAL A 327 -30.19 -28.19 -18.37
N ASP A 328 -31.15 -27.51 -17.75
CA ASP A 328 -32.52 -27.44 -18.23
C ASP A 328 -32.57 -26.90 -19.66
N GLY A 329 -33.32 -27.58 -20.53
CA GLY A 329 -33.46 -27.21 -21.95
C GLY A 329 -32.32 -27.70 -22.88
N TYR A 330 -31.25 -28.31 -22.35
CA TYR A 330 -30.12 -28.78 -23.15
C TYR A 330 -29.74 -30.24 -22.85
N PRO A 331 -30.38 -31.23 -23.52
CA PRO A 331 -30.08 -32.65 -23.31
C PRO A 331 -28.61 -32.99 -23.54
N GLY A 332 -28.00 -33.73 -22.61
CA GLY A 332 -26.60 -34.14 -22.69
C GLY A 332 -25.59 -33.04 -22.31
N VAL A 333 -26.05 -31.89 -21.82
CA VAL A 333 -25.20 -30.84 -21.26
C VAL A 333 -25.23 -30.91 -19.73
N TYR A 334 -24.04 -30.90 -19.14
CA TYR A 334 -23.84 -30.94 -17.70
C TYR A 334 -23.07 -29.71 -17.24
N SER A 335 -23.46 -29.16 -16.09
CA SER A 335 -22.83 -28.02 -15.44
C SER A 335 -22.11 -28.45 -14.16
N SER A 336 -20.96 -27.82 -13.87
CA SER A 336 -20.26 -27.93 -12.61
C SER A 336 -20.07 -26.56 -11.95
N ASP A 337 -19.57 -26.56 -10.73
CA ASP A 337 -19.20 -25.35 -9.98
C ASP A 337 -17.90 -24.67 -10.48
N THR A 338 -17.24 -25.19 -11.52
CA THR A 338 -15.94 -24.70 -11.97
C THR A 338 -16.03 -23.27 -12.51
N LEU A 339 -15.14 -22.40 -12.04
CA LEU A 339 -15.11 -20.99 -12.41
C LEU A 339 -14.04 -20.71 -13.48
N GLY A 340 -14.40 -19.97 -14.52
CA GLY A 340 -13.48 -19.43 -15.51
C GLY A 340 -12.86 -18.11 -15.07
N ARG A 341 -11.54 -18.07 -14.91
CA ARG A 341 -10.80 -16.86 -14.56
C ARG A 341 -9.99 -16.36 -15.75
N VAL A 342 -10.51 -15.35 -16.44
CA VAL A 342 -9.77 -14.58 -17.46
C VAL A 342 -8.66 -13.77 -16.78
N TYR A 343 -7.45 -13.83 -17.32
CA TYR A 343 -6.32 -13.05 -16.79
C TYR A 343 -6.65 -11.56 -16.71
N SER A 344 -6.14 -10.89 -15.67
CA SER A 344 -6.24 -9.45 -15.55
C SER A 344 -5.36 -8.77 -16.58
N VAL A 345 -5.93 -7.87 -17.37
CA VAL A 345 -5.20 -7.01 -18.30
C VAL A 345 -5.26 -5.60 -17.73
N HIS A 346 -4.10 -4.94 -17.65
CA HIS A 346 -4.05 -3.56 -17.17
C HIS A 346 -4.63 -2.62 -18.24
N PRO A 347 -5.41 -1.56 -17.89
CA PRO A 347 -5.96 -0.61 -18.86
C PRO A 347 -4.91 0.01 -19.80
N HIS A 348 -3.66 0.11 -19.35
CA HIS A 348 -2.54 0.61 -20.16
C HIS A 348 -2.17 -0.29 -21.35
N HIS A 349 -2.70 -1.51 -21.42
CA HIS A 349 -2.53 -2.44 -22.53
C HIS A 349 -3.75 -2.37 -23.47
N SER A 350 -4.11 -1.13 -23.81
CA SER A 350 -5.27 -0.62 -24.57
C SER A 350 -6.15 -1.71 -25.21
N GLU A 351 -5.84 -2.11 -26.43
CA GLU A 351 -6.70 -2.99 -27.24
C GLU A 351 -6.96 -4.35 -26.59
N CYS A 352 -5.99 -4.90 -25.86
CA CYS A 352 -6.17 -6.17 -25.15
C CYS A 352 -7.09 -6.01 -23.92
N PHE A 353 -7.07 -4.83 -23.28
CA PHE A 353 -7.98 -4.51 -22.20
C PHE A 353 -9.42 -4.40 -22.70
N TYR A 354 -9.66 -3.72 -23.81
CA TYR A 354 -10.99 -3.61 -24.42
C TYR A 354 -11.47 -4.96 -24.97
N LEU A 355 -10.59 -5.74 -25.61
CA LEU A 355 -10.89 -7.13 -26.00
C LEU A 355 -11.35 -7.96 -24.78
N ARG A 356 -10.63 -7.84 -23.65
CA ARG A 356 -11.01 -8.51 -22.42
C ARG A 356 -12.41 -8.10 -21.95
N MET A 357 -12.77 -6.81 -22.02
CA MET A 357 -14.12 -6.35 -21.69
C MET A 357 -15.16 -6.99 -22.59
N LEU A 358 -14.92 -7.01 -23.90
CA LEU A 358 -15.83 -7.64 -24.86
C LEU A 358 -16.02 -9.13 -24.59
N LEU A 359 -15.02 -9.85 -24.09
CA LEU A 359 -15.16 -11.27 -23.71
C LEU A 359 -16.11 -11.51 -22.51
N PHE A 360 -16.44 -10.47 -21.73
CA PHE A 360 -17.44 -10.53 -20.66
C PHE A 360 -18.84 -10.12 -21.12
N GLU A 361 -18.99 -9.60 -22.34
CA GLU A 361 -20.25 -9.07 -22.86
C GLU A 361 -20.76 -9.82 -24.10
N VAL A 362 -19.85 -10.22 -24.99
CA VAL A 362 -20.17 -10.91 -26.23
C VAL A 362 -20.29 -12.41 -25.98
N ARG A 363 -21.50 -12.95 -26.16
CA ARG A 363 -21.78 -14.40 -26.10
C ARG A 363 -21.39 -15.06 -27.42
N GLY A 364 -20.75 -16.22 -27.33
CA GLY A 364 -20.45 -17.06 -28.47
C GLY A 364 -19.57 -16.48 -29.59
N PRO A 365 -18.57 -15.61 -29.33
CA PRO A 365 -17.75 -15.06 -30.40
C PRO A 365 -17.04 -16.18 -31.16
N GLN A 366 -17.10 -16.15 -32.49
CA GLN A 366 -16.50 -17.18 -33.35
C GLN A 366 -15.11 -16.81 -33.87
N SER A 367 -14.66 -15.58 -33.64
CA SER A 367 -13.33 -15.09 -34.03
C SER A 367 -13.00 -13.78 -33.31
N PHE A 368 -11.75 -13.33 -33.43
CA PHE A 368 -11.33 -11.99 -33.03
C PHE A 368 -12.16 -10.90 -33.72
N VAL A 369 -12.39 -11.05 -35.03
CA VAL A 369 -13.21 -10.12 -35.82
C VAL A 369 -14.64 -10.04 -35.29
N ASN A 370 -15.21 -11.16 -34.85
CA ASN A 370 -16.59 -11.19 -34.34
C ASN A 370 -16.76 -10.30 -33.09
N LEU A 371 -15.74 -10.18 -32.23
CA LEU A 371 -15.76 -9.26 -31.09
C LEU A 371 -15.86 -7.79 -31.52
N GLN A 372 -15.33 -7.46 -32.71
CA GLN A 372 -15.39 -6.12 -33.30
C GLN A 372 -16.70 -5.83 -34.05
N MET A 373 -17.59 -6.81 -34.19
CA MET A 373 -18.85 -6.62 -34.94
C MET A 373 -19.94 -6.02 -34.03
N ILE A 374 -20.59 -4.95 -34.47
CA ILE A 374 -21.77 -4.32 -33.87
C ILE A 374 -22.84 -4.24 -34.95
N ASP A 375 -24.02 -4.83 -34.75
CA ASP A 375 -25.15 -4.75 -35.69
C ASP A 375 -24.78 -5.01 -37.17
N GLY A 376 -23.86 -5.96 -37.40
CA GLY A 376 -23.37 -6.32 -38.74
C GLY A 376 -22.26 -5.43 -39.31
N ARG A 377 -21.87 -4.35 -38.62
CA ARG A 377 -20.74 -3.48 -38.97
C ARG A 377 -19.48 -3.86 -38.19
N ARG A 378 -18.34 -3.89 -38.86
CA ARG A 378 -17.02 -4.10 -38.24
C ARG A 378 -16.44 -2.77 -37.74
N CYS A 379 -16.16 -2.68 -36.45
CA CYS A 379 -15.34 -1.62 -35.86
C CYS A 379 -13.85 -1.84 -36.17
N PHE A 380 -13.07 -0.76 -36.27
CA PHE A 380 -11.64 -0.83 -36.55
C PHE A 380 -10.84 -1.29 -35.33
N THR A 381 -11.27 -0.91 -34.11
CA THR A 381 -10.61 -1.25 -32.85
C THR A 381 -11.57 -1.92 -31.87
N TYR A 382 -11.03 -2.64 -30.89
CA TYR A 382 -11.83 -3.18 -29.79
C TYR A 382 -12.36 -2.07 -28.88
N GLN A 383 -11.62 -0.95 -28.75
CA GLN A 383 -12.10 0.23 -28.04
C GLN A 383 -13.37 0.81 -28.67
N GLU A 384 -13.39 0.98 -30.00
CA GLU A 384 -14.57 1.45 -30.74
C GLU A 384 -15.75 0.50 -30.53
N ALA A 385 -15.52 -0.82 -30.62
CA ALA A 385 -16.55 -1.82 -30.35
C ALA A 385 -17.07 -1.80 -28.90
N CYS A 386 -16.25 -1.41 -27.91
CA CYS A 386 -16.72 -1.16 -26.54
C CYS A 386 -17.56 0.11 -26.45
N LYS A 387 -17.15 1.18 -27.15
CA LYS A 387 -17.87 2.47 -27.19
C LYS A 387 -19.28 2.30 -27.76
N GLU A 388 -19.40 1.67 -28.93
CA GLU A 388 -20.68 1.43 -29.59
C GLU A 388 -21.62 0.52 -28.77
N ARG A 389 -21.08 -0.34 -27.90
CA ARG A 389 -21.86 -1.14 -26.93
C ARG A 389 -22.26 -0.38 -25.67
N GLY A 390 -21.87 0.89 -25.53
CA GLY A 390 -22.10 1.67 -24.30
C GLY A 390 -21.29 1.16 -23.10
N LEU A 391 -20.19 0.44 -23.33
CA LEU A 391 -19.30 -0.04 -22.26
C LEU A 391 -18.29 1.02 -21.81
N LEU A 392 -18.19 2.13 -22.54
CA LEU A 392 -17.35 3.28 -22.23
C LEU A 392 -18.24 4.51 -21.93
N GLU A 393 -17.77 5.42 -21.09
CA GLU A 393 -18.48 6.65 -20.75
C GLU A 393 -18.60 7.58 -21.99
N ASP A 394 -19.75 8.25 -22.14
CA ASP A 394 -19.99 9.21 -23.22
C ASP A 394 -19.15 10.47 -23.01
N ASP A 395 -18.29 10.83 -23.97
CA ASP A 395 -17.43 12.01 -23.90
C ASP A 395 -18.19 13.36 -24.02
N ALA A 396 -19.52 13.35 -24.19
CA ALA A 396 -20.33 14.57 -24.27
C ALA A 396 -20.09 15.53 -23.08
N HIS A 397 -19.95 14.98 -21.88
CA HIS A 397 -19.64 15.78 -20.69
C HIS A 397 -18.22 16.38 -20.72
N TRP A 398 -17.22 15.66 -21.25
CA TRP A 398 -15.87 16.21 -21.45
C TRP A 398 -15.88 17.33 -22.47
N ASN A 399 -16.63 17.16 -23.56
CA ASN A 399 -16.81 18.23 -24.52
C ASN A 399 -17.51 19.44 -23.89
N ALA A 400 -18.61 19.25 -23.15
CA ALA A 400 -19.31 20.34 -22.47
C ALA A 400 -18.40 21.07 -21.47
N THR A 401 -17.55 20.32 -20.76
CA THR A 401 -16.57 20.87 -19.81
C THR A 401 -15.53 21.74 -20.52
N LEU A 402 -15.02 21.32 -21.69
CA LEU A 402 -14.07 22.12 -22.48
C LEU A 402 -14.74 23.36 -23.10
N GLU A 403 -15.98 23.25 -23.56
CA GLU A 403 -16.76 24.41 -24.06
C GLU A 403 -17.00 25.43 -22.95
N GLU A 404 -17.33 24.98 -21.74
CA GLU A 404 -17.51 25.87 -20.58
C GLU A 404 -16.18 26.54 -20.20
N ALA A 405 -15.10 25.76 -20.06
CA ALA A 405 -13.80 26.27 -19.69
C ALA A 405 -13.26 27.28 -20.73
N LYS A 406 -13.53 27.07 -22.02
CA LYS A 406 -13.08 27.97 -23.10
C LYS A 406 -13.56 29.40 -22.92
N VAL A 407 -14.71 29.62 -22.28
CA VAL A 407 -15.29 30.95 -22.09
C VAL A 407 -14.54 31.75 -21.02
N SER A 408 -13.99 31.08 -20.01
CA SER A 408 -13.42 31.72 -18.81
C SER A 408 -11.91 31.53 -18.63
N GLU A 409 -11.31 30.54 -19.28
CA GLU A 409 -9.94 30.11 -19.04
C GLU A 409 -8.98 30.38 -20.21
N SER A 410 -7.68 30.42 -19.89
CA SER A 410 -6.62 30.60 -20.90
C SER A 410 -6.29 29.29 -21.64
N SER A 411 -5.70 29.38 -22.85
CA SER A 411 -5.23 28.21 -23.62
C SER A 411 -4.29 27.29 -22.83
N VAL A 412 -3.47 27.84 -21.92
CA VAL A 412 -2.61 27.07 -21.01
C VAL A 412 -3.46 26.21 -20.07
N MET A 413 -4.52 26.79 -19.49
CA MET A 413 -5.43 26.10 -18.58
C MET A 413 -6.26 25.05 -19.31
N LEU A 414 -6.71 25.34 -20.53
CA LEU A 414 -7.38 24.36 -21.40
C LEU A 414 -6.48 23.15 -21.71
N ARG A 415 -5.21 23.37 -22.07
CA ARG A 415 -4.24 22.28 -22.27
C ARG A 415 -4.02 21.46 -20.98
N ASN A 416 -3.97 22.12 -19.83
CA ASN A 416 -3.82 21.43 -18.53
C ASN A 416 -5.04 20.55 -18.22
N LEU A 417 -6.25 21.08 -18.43
CA LEU A 417 -7.50 20.37 -18.23
C LEU A 417 -7.58 19.15 -19.15
N TYR A 418 -7.25 19.32 -20.43
CA TYR A 418 -7.21 18.21 -21.38
C TYR A 418 -6.16 17.16 -21.02
N ALA A 419 -4.96 17.55 -20.56
CA ALA A 419 -3.97 16.60 -20.07
C ALA A 419 -4.41 15.83 -18.81
N LEU A 420 -5.14 16.46 -17.90
CA LEU A 420 -5.76 15.79 -16.75
C LEU A 420 -6.84 14.79 -17.22
N MET A 421 -7.66 15.17 -18.19
CA MET A 421 -8.64 14.27 -18.81
C MET A 421 -7.93 13.05 -19.41
N LEU A 422 -6.89 13.22 -20.21
CA LEU A 422 -6.13 12.10 -20.80
C LEU A 422 -5.51 11.18 -19.74
N HIS A 423 -5.01 11.73 -18.65
CA HIS A 423 -4.28 10.95 -17.65
C HIS A 423 -5.19 10.26 -16.61
N HIS A 424 -6.25 10.95 -16.17
CA HIS A 424 -7.11 10.48 -15.07
C HIS A 424 -8.48 9.99 -15.52
N CYS A 425 -8.98 10.50 -16.65
CA CYS A 425 -10.30 10.15 -17.16
C CYS A 425 -10.14 9.14 -18.29
N ASN A 426 -10.93 8.07 -18.30
CA ASN A 426 -10.90 7.10 -19.40
C ASN A 426 -11.64 7.67 -20.62
N VAL A 427 -11.09 8.73 -21.22
CA VAL A 427 -11.68 9.42 -22.37
C VAL A 427 -11.83 8.44 -23.54
N SER A 428 -13.04 8.32 -24.07
CA SER A 428 -13.39 7.31 -25.07
C SER A 428 -12.81 7.62 -26.44
N SER A 429 -12.70 8.91 -26.81
CA SER A 429 -12.19 9.36 -28.11
C SER A 429 -11.38 10.67 -27.97
N PRO A 430 -10.15 10.61 -27.42
CA PRO A 430 -9.27 11.76 -27.26
C PRO A 430 -9.08 12.58 -28.54
N GLN A 431 -8.86 11.91 -29.67
CA GLN A 431 -8.61 12.55 -30.96
C GLN A 431 -9.74 13.48 -31.41
N ILE A 432 -11.00 13.09 -31.20
CA ILE A 432 -12.17 13.90 -31.58
C ILE A 432 -12.23 15.19 -30.75
N LEU A 433 -11.99 15.08 -29.43
CA LEU A 433 -11.92 16.25 -28.54
C LEU A 433 -10.76 17.18 -28.93
N TRP A 434 -9.59 16.60 -29.28
CA TRP A 434 -8.47 17.37 -29.79
C TRP A 434 -8.82 18.12 -31.08
N GLU A 435 -9.37 17.44 -32.08
CA GLU A 435 -9.71 18.04 -33.37
C GLU A 435 -10.71 19.19 -33.23
N LYS A 436 -11.66 19.07 -32.28
CA LYS A 436 -12.65 20.10 -32.01
C LYS A 436 -12.08 21.33 -31.30
N HIS A 437 -11.16 21.14 -30.35
CA HIS A 437 -10.66 22.22 -29.46
C HIS A 437 -9.21 22.66 -29.73
N ARG A 438 -8.54 22.11 -30.75
CA ARG A 438 -7.10 22.36 -31.04
C ARG A 438 -6.74 23.83 -31.25
N GLU A 439 -7.65 24.63 -31.81
CA GLU A 439 -7.42 26.07 -32.01
C GLU A 439 -7.42 26.81 -30.67
N ASP A 440 -8.35 26.46 -29.79
CA ASP A 440 -8.44 27.01 -28.43
C ASP A 440 -7.23 26.62 -27.59
N PHE A 441 -6.74 25.39 -27.77
CA PHE A 441 -5.50 24.91 -27.17
C PHE A 441 -4.24 25.60 -27.72
N ALA A 442 -4.29 26.33 -28.83
CA ALA A 442 -3.11 26.88 -29.48
C ALA A 442 -3.15 28.41 -29.66
N GLN A 443 -4.19 29.09 -29.17
CA GLN A 443 -4.40 30.53 -29.36
C GLN A 443 -3.24 31.38 -28.82
N ASP A 444 -2.70 31.06 -27.64
CA ASP A 444 -1.55 31.74 -27.04
C ASP A 444 -0.25 31.52 -27.84
N ILE A 445 -0.07 30.33 -28.42
CA ILE A 445 1.05 30.01 -29.30
C ILE A 445 0.94 30.85 -30.58
N LEU A 446 -0.24 30.88 -31.22
CA LEU A 446 -0.49 31.70 -32.40
C LEU A 446 -0.22 33.18 -32.13
N HIS A 447 -0.68 33.71 -30.98
CA HIS A 447 -0.41 35.09 -30.58
C HIS A 447 1.10 35.37 -30.49
N ARG A 448 1.85 34.46 -29.88
CA ARG A 448 3.32 34.57 -29.76
C ARG A 448 4.00 34.58 -31.12
N TYR A 449 3.57 33.72 -32.05
CA TYR A 449 4.11 33.71 -33.42
C TYR A 449 3.76 35.00 -34.17
N ARG A 450 2.55 35.57 -33.96
CA ARG A 450 2.15 36.84 -34.57
C ARG A 450 2.99 38.04 -34.14
N GLN A 451 3.57 38.01 -32.93
CA GLN A 451 4.51 39.04 -32.49
C GLN A 451 5.78 39.08 -33.36
N ARG A 452 6.15 37.95 -33.98
CA ARG A 452 7.33 37.83 -34.85
C ARG A 452 6.96 37.81 -36.35
N TYR A 453 5.77 37.31 -36.68
CA TYR A 453 5.24 37.13 -38.03
C TYR A 453 3.78 37.60 -38.09
N PRO A 454 3.51 38.88 -38.38
CA PRO A 454 2.20 39.51 -38.16
C PRO A 454 0.99 38.87 -38.87
N ASN A 455 1.21 38.09 -39.93
CA ASN A 455 0.16 37.50 -40.77
C ASN A 455 0.06 35.97 -40.67
N ILE A 456 0.75 35.35 -39.72
CA ILE A 456 0.70 33.89 -39.56
C ILE A 456 -0.69 33.43 -39.07
N GLN A 457 -1.16 32.33 -39.66
CA GLN A 457 -2.39 31.62 -39.30
C GLN A 457 -2.05 30.29 -38.61
N PHE A 458 -3.05 29.62 -38.05
CA PHE A 458 -2.87 28.26 -37.56
C PHE A 458 -2.28 27.35 -38.63
N ASN A 459 -1.26 26.60 -38.25
CA ASN A 459 -0.56 25.65 -39.10
C ASN A 459 -0.12 24.43 -38.27
N ASN A 460 0.42 23.42 -38.94
CA ASN A 460 0.82 22.18 -38.28
C ASN A 460 1.94 22.38 -37.24
N ASP A 461 2.81 23.36 -37.40
CA ASP A 461 3.88 23.63 -36.43
C ASP A 461 3.31 24.17 -35.11
N ILE A 462 2.34 25.08 -35.18
CA ILE A 462 1.62 25.62 -34.02
C ILE A 462 0.84 24.51 -33.29
N PHE A 463 0.15 23.64 -34.04
CA PHE A 463 -0.56 22.51 -33.45
C PHE A 463 0.37 21.45 -32.86
N ASN A 464 1.51 21.18 -33.51
CA ASN A 464 2.53 20.29 -32.96
C ASN A 464 3.11 20.84 -31.65
N GLU A 465 3.34 22.15 -31.56
CA GLU A 465 3.79 22.79 -30.32
C GLU A 465 2.75 22.65 -29.20
N ALA A 466 1.46 22.83 -29.49
CA ALA A 466 0.39 22.59 -28.53
C ALA A 466 0.34 21.12 -28.06
N LEU A 467 0.50 20.15 -28.98
CA LEU A 467 0.58 18.72 -28.65
C LEU A 467 1.81 18.39 -27.80
N VAL A 468 2.96 19.01 -28.06
CA VAL A 468 4.17 18.86 -27.22
C VAL A 468 3.91 19.34 -25.80
N LEU A 469 3.25 20.49 -25.63
CA LEU A 469 2.91 21.03 -24.30
C LEU A 469 1.89 20.15 -23.56
N ILE A 470 0.89 19.61 -24.27
CA ILE A 470 -0.06 18.64 -23.69
C ILE A 470 0.68 17.37 -23.29
N GLU A 471 1.54 16.84 -24.15
CA GLU A 471 2.33 15.64 -23.87
C GLU A 471 3.26 15.84 -22.67
N ASP A 472 3.96 16.98 -22.58
CA ASP A 472 4.77 17.31 -21.41
C ASP A 472 3.93 17.35 -20.13
N LYS A 473 2.69 17.84 -20.21
CA LYS A 473 1.78 17.86 -19.07
C LYS A 473 1.28 16.45 -18.72
N VAL A 474 0.88 15.63 -19.68
CA VAL A 474 0.48 14.23 -19.45
C VAL A 474 1.63 13.43 -18.83
N LEU A 475 2.84 13.57 -19.37
CA LEU A 475 4.06 12.98 -18.81
C LEU A 475 4.32 13.51 -17.39
N SER A 476 4.03 14.79 -17.12
CA SER A 476 4.21 15.37 -15.78
C SER A 476 3.35 14.75 -14.70
N LEU A 477 2.18 14.25 -15.08
CA LEU A 477 1.24 13.54 -14.22
C LEU A 477 1.64 12.05 -14.05
N GLY A 478 2.66 11.57 -14.76
CA GLY A 478 3.05 10.16 -14.81
C GLY A 478 2.34 9.36 -15.90
N GLY A 479 1.76 10.03 -16.90
CA GLY A 479 1.17 9.41 -18.09
C GLY A 479 2.21 8.92 -19.10
N LYS A 480 1.72 8.39 -20.23
CA LYS A 480 2.54 7.94 -21.36
C LYS A 480 2.64 9.03 -22.44
N LYS A 481 3.39 8.77 -23.52
CA LYS A 481 3.36 9.60 -24.73
C LYS A 481 1.95 9.70 -25.29
N ILE A 482 1.60 10.84 -25.87
CA ILE A 482 0.22 11.11 -26.31
C ILE A 482 -0.23 10.19 -27.46
N GLU A 483 0.72 9.63 -28.23
CA GLU A 483 0.47 8.61 -29.26
C GLU A 483 -0.26 7.38 -28.70
N THR A 484 0.01 7.04 -27.44
CA THR A 484 -0.62 5.88 -26.78
C THR A 484 -2.09 6.12 -26.42
N TYR A 485 -2.53 7.37 -26.45
CA TYR A 485 -3.92 7.79 -26.26
C TYR A 485 -4.64 8.03 -27.59
N GLY A 486 -4.02 7.67 -28.72
CA GLY A 486 -4.60 7.84 -30.06
C GLY A 486 -4.44 9.25 -30.65
N LEU A 487 -3.57 10.10 -30.08
CA LEU A 487 -3.26 11.42 -30.62
C LEU A 487 -2.07 11.38 -31.60
N PRO A 488 -1.92 12.39 -32.49
CA PRO A 488 -0.78 12.46 -33.40
C PRO A 488 0.57 12.48 -32.67
N MET A 489 1.56 11.78 -33.23
CA MET A 489 2.92 11.75 -32.68
C MET A 489 3.55 13.15 -32.70
N THR A 490 4.19 13.55 -31.60
CA THR A 490 4.88 14.84 -31.50
C THR A 490 6.24 14.79 -32.21
N LEU A 491 6.55 15.82 -32.98
CA LEU A 491 7.87 16.01 -33.59
C LEU A 491 8.73 16.85 -32.64
N ARG A 492 9.61 16.18 -31.86
CA ARG A 492 10.57 16.81 -30.93
C ARG A 492 11.98 16.83 -31.53
N SER A 493 12.67 17.98 -31.49
CA SER A 493 14.10 18.07 -31.85
C SER A 493 14.98 17.29 -30.85
N ARG A 494 16.00 16.56 -31.32
CA ARG A 494 16.91 15.65 -30.54
C ARG A 494 17.64 16.27 -29.33
N GLN A 495 17.49 17.57 -29.06
CA GLN A 495 18.13 18.28 -27.94
C GLN A 495 17.18 18.57 -26.76
N THR A 496 15.97 18.00 -26.72
CA THR A 496 15.02 18.35 -25.66
C THR A 496 15.44 17.75 -24.31
N PRO A 497 15.55 18.56 -23.23
CA PRO A 497 15.85 18.06 -21.89
C PRO A 497 14.74 17.11 -21.40
N SER A 498 15.09 16.13 -20.55
CA SER A 498 14.10 15.19 -20.01
C SER A 498 13.09 15.87 -19.07
N TYR A 499 11.92 15.24 -18.86
CA TYR A 499 10.84 15.80 -18.03
C TYR A 499 11.30 16.20 -16.62
N GLU A 500 12.00 15.31 -15.91
CA GLU A 500 12.50 15.60 -14.55
C GLU A 500 13.47 16.78 -14.57
N LEU A 501 14.21 16.99 -15.66
CA LEU A 501 15.13 18.11 -15.82
C LEU A 501 14.41 19.42 -16.18
N LEU A 502 13.44 19.39 -17.10
CA LEU A 502 12.63 20.55 -17.49
C LEU A 502 11.88 21.10 -16.28
N ARG A 503 11.27 20.22 -15.49
CA ARG A 503 10.55 20.59 -14.27
C ARG A 503 11.44 21.39 -13.31
N GLU A 504 12.66 20.93 -13.07
CA GLU A 504 13.57 21.55 -12.10
C GLU A 504 14.35 22.75 -12.68
N CYS A 505 14.23 23.01 -13.99
CA CYS A 505 14.84 24.15 -14.67
C CYS A 505 13.83 25.25 -15.07
N ASN A 506 12.53 24.98 -15.05
CA ASN A 506 11.48 25.89 -15.57
C ASN A 506 10.78 26.70 -14.47
N TYR A 507 11.53 27.18 -13.49
CA TYR A 507 11.00 28.10 -12.48
C TYR A 507 10.92 29.54 -13.01
N ASP A 508 9.92 30.31 -12.56
CA ASP A 508 9.78 31.74 -12.89
C ASP A 508 10.87 32.56 -12.19
N ILE A 509 11.99 32.77 -12.90
CA ILE A 509 13.17 33.48 -12.38
C ILE A 509 12.83 34.92 -11.94
N PRO A 510 12.10 35.75 -12.73
CA PRO A 510 11.67 37.08 -12.27
C PRO A 510 10.89 37.05 -10.95
N LYS A 511 9.92 36.14 -10.82
CA LYS A 511 9.12 35.99 -9.59
C LYS A 511 10.01 35.59 -8.41
N LEU A 512 10.93 34.65 -8.60
CA LEU A 512 11.87 34.23 -7.56
C LEU A 512 12.83 35.34 -7.14
N LYS A 513 13.37 36.12 -8.09
CA LYS A 513 14.24 37.28 -7.79
C LYS A 513 13.50 38.30 -6.94
N LYS A 514 12.27 38.63 -7.31
CA LYS A 514 11.41 39.54 -6.53
C LYS A 514 11.14 38.97 -5.13
N PHE A 515 10.77 37.69 -5.04
CA PHE A 515 10.55 37.04 -3.76
C PHE A 515 11.79 37.10 -2.85
N VAL A 516 13.00 36.86 -3.37
CA VAL A 516 14.23 36.95 -2.58
C VAL A 516 14.48 38.40 -2.12
N GLN A 517 14.40 39.37 -3.03
CA GLN A 517 14.61 40.79 -2.70
C GLN A 517 13.65 41.30 -1.61
N ASP A 518 12.37 40.91 -1.70
CA ASP A 518 11.32 41.37 -0.78
C ASP A 518 11.41 40.72 0.61
N ASN A 519 12.15 39.62 0.76
CA ASN A 519 12.08 38.78 1.96
C ASN A 519 13.44 38.50 2.62
N GLU A 520 14.56 38.72 1.95
CA GLU A 520 15.90 38.51 2.51
C GLU A 520 16.16 39.40 3.73
N ASN A 521 15.68 40.64 3.72
CA ASN A 521 15.77 41.56 4.86
C ASN A 521 14.78 41.27 6.01
N LYS A 522 13.85 40.32 5.84
CA LYS A 522 12.85 39.94 6.86
C LYS A 522 13.31 38.78 7.74
N LEU A 523 14.46 38.17 7.43
CA LEU A 523 15.05 37.11 8.24
C LEU A 523 15.37 37.62 9.64
N THR A 524 15.08 36.82 10.66
CA THR A 524 15.55 37.09 12.03
C THR A 524 17.06 36.87 12.12
N ILE A 525 17.69 37.32 13.22
CA ILE A 525 19.15 37.23 13.40
C ILE A 525 19.64 35.78 13.29
N ASP A 526 18.92 34.84 13.90
CA ASP A 526 19.22 33.40 13.87
C ASP A 526 19.00 32.78 12.48
N GLN A 527 17.92 33.14 11.77
CA GLN A 527 17.67 32.72 10.39
C GLN A 527 18.70 33.30 9.42
N GLN A 528 19.06 34.58 9.55
CA GLN A 528 20.06 35.24 8.70
C GLN A 528 21.43 34.57 8.82
N ALA A 529 21.83 34.23 10.04
CA ALA A 529 23.09 33.54 10.30
C ALA A 529 23.15 32.15 9.65
N ALA A 530 22.03 31.43 9.64
CA ALA A 530 21.91 30.13 8.98
C ALA A 530 21.88 30.27 7.45
N TYR A 531 21.02 31.16 6.93
CA TYR A 531 20.86 31.43 5.52
C TYR A 531 22.16 31.87 4.83
N THR A 532 22.89 32.85 5.39
CA THR A 532 24.16 33.33 4.82
C THR A 532 25.21 32.20 4.79
N TYR A 533 25.37 31.50 5.92
CA TYR A 533 26.39 30.46 6.03
C TYR A 533 26.14 29.27 5.08
N ILE A 534 24.87 28.83 4.97
CA ILE A 534 24.48 27.72 4.09
C ILE A 534 24.62 28.12 2.62
N SER A 535 24.32 29.36 2.26
CA SER A 535 24.42 29.85 0.87
C SER A 535 25.86 29.92 0.37
N GLU A 536 26.83 30.13 1.27
CA GLU A 536 28.25 30.30 0.93
C GLU A 536 29.07 29.00 1.03
N ASN A 537 28.54 27.95 1.68
CA ASN A 537 29.32 26.75 2.00
C ASN A 537 28.63 25.46 1.53
N ILE A 538 29.43 24.52 1.02
CA ILE A 538 28.97 23.19 0.65
C ILE A 538 29.11 22.24 1.84
N GLY A 539 28.04 21.52 2.19
CA GLY A 539 28.10 20.48 3.21
C GLY A 539 26.73 19.96 3.66
N LEU A 540 26.76 19.13 4.70
CA LEU A 540 25.57 18.64 5.39
C LEU A 540 25.28 19.54 6.60
N TYR A 541 24.08 20.12 6.64
CA TYR A 541 23.63 21.07 7.67
C TYR A 541 22.34 20.58 8.33
N PHE A 542 22.11 21.01 9.58
CA PHE A 542 20.84 20.79 10.27
C PHE A 542 20.28 22.09 10.83
N ILE A 543 19.00 22.37 10.61
CA ILE A 543 18.26 23.49 11.19
C ILE A 543 17.27 22.91 12.21
N ASP A 544 17.56 23.10 13.49
CA ASP A 544 16.66 22.82 14.60
C ASP A 544 15.65 23.97 14.71
N ALA A 545 14.41 23.72 14.31
CA ALA A 545 13.39 24.75 14.20
C ALA A 545 12.10 24.34 14.94
N PRO A 546 11.91 24.80 16.18
CA PRO A 546 10.64 24.63 16.88
C PRO A 546 9.42 25.17 16.12
N GLY A 547 8.24 24.65 16.46
CA GLY A 547 6.99 25.12 15.88
C GLY A 547 6.83 26.64 15.94
N GLY A 548 6.66 27.28 14.78
CA GLY A 548 6.41 28.73 14.69
C GLY A 548 7.66 29.61 14.50
N THR A 549 8.86 29.05 14.37
CA THR A 549 10.10 29.84 14.18
C THR A 549 10.39 30.24 12.72
N GLY A 550 9.46 29.98 11.79
CA GLY A 550 9.64 30.37 10.38
C GLY A 550 10.47 29.42 9.52
N LYS A 551 10.67 28.16 9.94
CA LYS A 551 11.38 27.12 9.15
C LYS A 551 11.02 27.12 7.67
N THR A 552 9.73 27.00 7.34
CA THR A 552 9.27 26.93 5.95
C THR A 552 9.63 28.18 5.15
N PHE A 553 9.61 29.36 5.78
CA PHE A 553 10.00 30.62 5.15
C PHE A 553 11.49 30.64 4.82
N GLU A 554 12.35 30.27 5.77
CA GLU A 554 13.79 30.19 5.57
C GLU A 554 14.18 29.16 4.50
N LEU A 555 13.59 27.95 4.54
CA LEU A 555 13.82 26.91 3.54
C LEU A 555 13.37 27.35 2.13
N SER A 556 12.24 28.04 2.04
CA SER A 556 11.74 28.58 0.76
C SER A 556 12.69 29.63 0.21
N LEU A 557 13.26 30.48 1.06
CA LEU A 557 14.22 31.50 0.66
C LEU A 557 15.55 30.89 0.17
N LEU A 558 16.07 29.86 0.84
CA LEU A 558 17.25 29.10 0.38
C LEU A 558 17.01 28.48 -1.01
N LEU A 559 15.86 27.83 -1.20
CA LEU A 559 15.47 27.25 -2.49
C LEU A 559 15.35 28.32 -3.58
N ALA A 560 14.69 29.44 -3.28
CA ALA A 560 14.51 30.55 -4.22
C ALA A 560 15.85 31.19 -4.61
N LYS A 561 16.77 31.36 -3.65
CA LYS A 561 18.11 31.93 -3.88
C LYS A 561 18.95 31.09 -4.85
N GLU A 562 18.86 29.76 -4.75
CA GLU A 562 19.54 28.87 -5.69
C GLU A 562 18.85 28.85 -7.06
N ARG A 563 17.52 28.73 -7.09
CA ARG A 563 16.74 28.64 -8.33
C ARG A 563 16.76 29.93 -9.15
N MET A 564 16.78 31.10 -8.52
CA MET A 564 16.87 32.39 -9.24
C MET A 564 18.19 32.55 -10.02
N ASN A 565 19.22 31.76 -9.66
CA ASN A 565 20.51 31.70 -10.35
C ASN A 565 20.55 30.61 -11.44
N GLY A 566 19.39 30.01 -11.78
CA GLY A 566 19.28 28.94 -12.78
C GLY A 566 19.85 27.59 -12.33
N ARG A 567 20.12 27.42 -11.04
CA ARG A 567 20.62 26.15 -10.47
C ARG A 567 19.47 25.26 -10.01
N ILE A 568 19.70 23.94 -10.04
CA ILE A 568 18.71 22.95 -9.60
C ILE A 568 18.76 22.82 -8.08
N ALA A 569 17.67 23.20 -7.41
CA ALA A 569 17.49 23.04 -5.97
C ALA A 569 16.23 22.21 -5.66
N LEU A 570 16.43 21.06 -5.01
CA LEU A 570 15.36 20.09 -4.74
C LEU A 570 14.73 20.34 -3.36
N ALA A 571 13.41 20.46 -3.36
CA ALA A 571 12.59 20.56 -2.16
C ALA A 571 12.00 19.18 -1.82
N VAL A 572 12.39 18.63 -0.68
CA VAL A 572 12.01 17.30 -0.23
C VAL A 572 11.40 17.37 1.16
N ALA A 573 10.40 16.54 1.46
CA ALA A 573 9.86 16.41 2.80
C ALA A 573 9.57 14.95 3.21
N SER A 574 9.48 14.68 4.51
CA SER A 574 9.17 13.33 5.02
C SER A 574 7.69 12.92 4.80
N SER A 575 6.76 13.88 4.72
CA SER A 575 5.32 13.64 4.51
C SER A 575 4.79 14.42 3.30
N GLY A 576 3.65 13.96 2.74
CA GLY A 576 3.02 14.62 1.59
C GLY A 576 2.54 16.04 1.90
N ILE A 577 1.95 16.25 3.09
CA ILE A 577 1.44 17.57 3.51
C ILE A 577 2.60 18.56 3.72
N ALA A 578 3.73 18.12 4.28
CA ALA A 578 4.90 18.99 4.40
C ALA A 578 5.49 19.34 3.03
N ALA A 579 5.47 18.39 2.07
CA ALA A 579 5.97 18.64 0.73
C ALA A 579 5.18 19.72 -0.01
N THR A 580 3.86 19.82 0.19
CA THR A 580 3.03 20.84 -0.48
C THR A 580 3.31 22.27 -0.02
N LEU A 581 4.00 22.45 1.11
CA LEU A 581 4.34 23.78 1.63
C LEU A 581 5.56 24.41 0.94
N LEU A 582 6.34 23.63 0.19
CA LEU A 582 7.52 24.09 -0.54
C LEU A 582 7.24 24.09 -2.05
N GLU A 583 7.62 25.14 -2.76
CA GLU A 583 7.42 25.22 -4.21
C GLU A 583 8.20 24.10 -4.92
N GLY A 584 7.48 23.28 -5.70
CA GLY A 584 8.03 22.08 -6.35
C GLY A 584 8.29 20.89 -5.41
N GLY A 585 7.88 20.98 -4.13
CA GLY A 585 8.15 19.99 -3.11
C GLY A 585 7.58 18.61 -3.38
N ARG A 586 8.35 17.57 -3.02
CA ARG A 586 7.97 16.15 -3.14
C ARG A 586 8.35 15.38 -1.88
N THR A 587 7.76 14.21 -1.69
CA THR A 587 8.19 13.33 -0.59
C THR A 587 9.57 12.74 -0.87
N ALA A 588 10.37 12.53 0.18
CA ALA A 588 11.69 11.89 0.08
C ALA A 588 11.62 10.52 -0.59
N HIS A 589 10.58 9.76 -0.27
CA HIS A 589 10.33 8.46 -0.89
C HIS A 589 10.12 8.57 -2.42
N SER A 590 9.44 9.61 -2.90
CA SER A 590 9.18 9.82 -4.33
C SER A 590 10.42 10.27 -5.10
N VAL A 591 11.17 11.23 -4.54
CA VAL A 591 12.37 11.82 -5.16
C VAL A 591 13.51 10.82 -5.19
N PHE A 592 13.79 10.18 -4.06
CA PHE A 592 14.93 9.29 -3.92
C PHE A 592 14.60 7.82 -4.16
N LYS A 593 13.36 7.47 -4.54
CA LYS A 593 12.91 6.09 -4.74
C LYS A 593 13.35 5.17 -3.58
N LEU A 594 13.12 5.64 -2.35
CA LEU A 594 13.52 4.91 -1.14
C LEU A 594 12.74 3.60 -1.02
N PRO A 595 13.39 2.51 -0.59
CA PRO A 595 12.68 1.27 -0.29
C PRO A 595 11.72 1.48 0.88
N LEU A 596 10.55 0.83 0.84
CA LEU A 596 9.54 0.99 1.90
C LEU A 596 9.94 0.30 3.22
N ASN A 597 10.81 -0.72 3.16
CA ASN A 597 11.25 -1.48 4.34
C ASN A 597 12.70 -1.13 4.72
N LEU A 598 12.89 0.07 5.27
CA LEU A 598 14.20 0.58 5.69
C LEU A 598 14.75 -0.09 6.96
N ALA A 599 13.89 -0.68 7.80
CA ALA A 599 14.27 -1.23 9.09
C ALA A 599 14.97 -2.60 9.02
N ASN A 600 14.77 -3.36 7.94
CA ASN A 600 15.28 -4.73 7.79
C ASN A 600 16.42 -4.87 6.77
N THR A 601 16.91 -3.76 6.22
CA THR A 601 17.95 -3.77 5.19
C THR A 601 19.26 -3.27 5.78
N GLU A 602 20.30 -4.11 5.83
CA GLU A 602 21.61 -3.74 6.40
C GLU A 602 22.32 -2.64 5.59
N THR A 603 22.10 -2.59 4.28
CA THR A 603 22.71 -1.63 3.36
C THR A 603 21.68 -1.01 2.42
N PRO A 604 20.78 -0.15 2.92
CA PRO A 604 19.73 0.44 2.10
C PRO A 604 20.36 1.36 1.03
N THR A 605 19.84 1.26 -0.19
CA THR A 605 20.18 2.12 -1.34
C THR A 605 18.89 2.61 -2.00
N CYS A 606 18.97 3.73 -2.71
CA CYS A 606 17.87 4.25 -3.49
C CYS A 606 17.71 3.46 -4.79
N ASN A 607 16.48 3.19 -5.23
CA ASN A 607 16.22 2.50 -6.49
C ASN A 607 16.30 3.47 -7.68
N ILE A 608 17.49 4.04 -7.92
CA ILE A 608 17.77 5.00 -8.99
C ILE A 608 19.03 4.54 -9.74
N SER A 609 18.88 4.16 -11.01
CA SER A 609 20.01 3.79 -11.88
C SER A 609 20.64 5.02 -12.53
N LYS A 610 21.96 4.98 -12.79
CA LYS A 610 22.73 6.11 -13.36
C LYS A 610 22.23 6.63 -14.71
N GLY A 611 21.57 5.79 -15.50
CA GLY A 611 21.01 6.15 -16.81
C GLY A 611 19.60 6.76 -16.76
N THR A 612 19.05 7.03 -15.57
CA THR A 612 17.70 7.60 -15.43
C THR A 612 17.72 9.12 -15.43
N ASP A 613 16.63 9.75 -15.85
CA ASP A 613 16.48 11.21 -15.85
C ASP A 613 16.64 11.82 -14.45
N MET A 614 16.12 11.14 -13.42
CA MET A 614 16.28 11.56 -12.04
C MET A 614 17.75 11.52 -11.60
N ALA A 615 18.55 10.58 -12.10
CA ALA A 615 19.98 10.56 -11.82
C ALA A 615 20.69 11.79 -12.41
N GLU A 616 20.29 12.25 -13.59
CA GLU A 616 20.82 13.48 -14.19
C GLU A 616 20.44 14.73 -13.38
N VAL A 617 19.21 14.80 -12.88
CA VAL A 617 18.79 15.88 -11.95
C VAL A 617 19.64 15.86 -10.68
N LEU A 618 19.82 14.71 -10.03
CA LEU A 618 20.62 14.57 -8.81
C LEU A 618 22.11 14.87 -9.03
N LYS A 619 22.61 14.60 -10.25
CA LYS A 619 23.97 14.91 -10.66
C LYS A 619 24.20 16.41 -10.79
N ARG A 620 23.22 17.15 -11.34
CA ARG A 620 23.28 18.60 -11.56
C ARG A 620 22.80 19.46 -10.38
N CYS A 621 22.11 18.86 -9.42
CA CYS A 621 21.58 19.56 -8.24
C CYS A 621 22.70 20.22 -7.40
N SER A 622 22.48 21.48 -7.00
CA SER A 622 23.39 22.24 -6.11
C SER A 622 22.95 22.20 -4.64
N LEU A 623 21.63 22.19 -4.39
CA LEU A 623 21.03 22.23 -3.06
C LEU A 623 19.90 21.22 -2.93
N ILE A 624 19.91 20.44 -1.85
CA ILE A 624 18.78 19.60 -1.44
C ILE A 624 18.34 20.05 -0.04
N VAL A 625 17.06 20.39 0.08
CA VAL A 625 16.42 20.67 1.37
C VAL A 625 15.50 19.51 1.72
N TRP A 626 15.64 18.98 2.95
CA TRP A 626 14.77 17.95 3.51
C TRP A 626 14.03 18.47 4.73
N ASP A 627 12.75 18.82 4.55
CA ASP A 627 11.84 19.27 5.60
C ASP A 627 11.20 18.11 6.38
N GLU A 628 10.95 18.33 7.66
CA GLU A 628 10.53 17.33 8.65
C GLU A 628 11.41 16.08 8.65
N CYS A 629 12.71 16.26 8.45
CA CYS A 629 13.68 15.14 8.40
C CYS A 629 13.75 14.38 9.73
N THR A 630 13.37 15.00 10.85
CA THR A 630 13.36 14.37 12.19
C THR A 630 12.41 13.18 12.31
N MET A 631 11.37 13.12 11.47
CA MET A 631 10.42 12.00 11.38
C MET A 631 10.93 10.84 10.51
N SER A 632 12.03 11.02 9.77
CA SER A 632 12.57 10.02 8.85
C SER A 632 13.51 9.05 9.56
N HIS A 633 13.45 7.77 9.17
CA HIS A 633 14.37 6.75 9.66
C HIS A 633 15.79 7.04 9.13
N LYS A 634 16.82 6.91 9.99
CA LYS A 634 18.23 7.14 9.64
C LYS A 634 18.73 6.39 8.40
N ALA A 635 18.20 5.19 8.17
CA ALA A 635 18.50 4.35 7.02
C ALA A 635 18.15 5.04 5.69
N ALA A 636 17.12 5.90 5.67
CA ALA A 636 16.79 6.71 4.49
C ALA A 636 17.90 7.70 4.18
N LEU A 637 18.40 8.43 5.18
CA LEU A 637 19.47 9.40 5.03
C LEU A 637 20.77 8.73 4.55
N GLU A 638 21.09 7.56 5.12
CA GLU A 638 22.26 6.77 4.75
C GLU A 638 22.17 6.17 3.34
N ALA A 639 20.96 5.81 2.89
CA ALA A 639 20.72 5.36 1.52
C ALA A 639 20.90 6.49 0.51
N VAL A 640 20.40 7.69 0.83
CA VAL A 640 20.54 8.88 0.00
C VAL A 640 22.02 9.26 -0.15
N ASP A 641 22.78 9.30 0.94
CA ASP A 641 24.22 9.59 0.92
C ASP A 641 24.98 8.64 -0.02
N LYS A 642 24.81 7.32 0.15
CA LYS A 642 25.45 6.31 -0.71
C LYS A 642 25.08 6.48 -2.18
N THR A 643 23.80 6.75 -2.45
CA THR A 643 23.29 6.89 -3.82
C THR A 643 23.84 8.16 -4.47
N LEU A 644 23.87 9.28 -3.76
CA LEU A 644 24.44 10.53 -4.27
C LEU A 644 25.94 10.39 -4.55
N GLN A 645 26.67 9.71 -3.67
CA GLN A 645 28.10 9.44 -3.91
C GLN A 645 28.32 8.61 -5.17
N ASP A 646 27.46 7.63 -5.45
CA ASP A 646 27.55 6.78 -6.63
C ASP A 646 27.14 7.49 -7.93
N ILE A 647 25.99 8.19 -7.92
CA ILE A 647 25.48 8.94 -9.09
C ILE A 647 26.42 10.07 -9.49
N ARG A 648 26.97 10.80 -8.49
CA ARG A 648 27.86 11.94 -8.73
C ARG A 648 29.33 11.55 -8.93
N GLY A 649 29.69 10.29 -8.70
CA GLY A 649 31.08 9.83 -8.74
C GLY A 649 31.97 10.55 -7.71
N ASN A 650 31.41 11.00 -6.59
CA ASN A 650 32.10 11.81 -5.59
C ASN A 650 31.92 11.19 -4.20
N LYS A 651 33.00 10.76 -3.56
CA LYS A 651 32.95 10.08 -2.24
C LYS A 651 32.78 11.02 -1.04
N LYS A 652 32.69 12.34 -1.26
CA LYS A 652 32.34 13.29 -0.19
C LYS A 652 30.89 13.05 0.28
N VAL A 653 30.62 13.44 1.52
CA VAL A 653 29.28 13.39 2.14
C VAL A 653 28.23 13.96 1.19
N MET A 654 27.11 13.24 1.02
CA MET A 654 26.02 13.52 0.08
C MET A 654 26.47 13.71 -1.38
N GLY A 655 27.56 13.07 -1.80
CA GLY A 655 28.12 13.24 -3.15
C GLY A 655 28.63 14.66 -3.44
N GLY A 656 28.91 15.44 -2.39
CA GLY A 656 29.38 16.82 -2.48
C GLY A 656 28.30 17.85 -2.84
N VAL A 657 27.02 17.55 -2.65
CA VAL A 657 25.92 18.53 -2.74
C VAL A 657 25.73 19.26 -1.41
N THR A 658 25.23 20.50 -1.44
CA THR A 658 24.75 21.16 -0.21
C THR A 658 23.44 20.49 0.21
N PHE A 659 23.41 19.94 1.41
CA PHE A 659 22.29 19.16 1.93
C PHE A 659 21.83 19.74 3.26
N VAL A 660 20.61 20.26 3.31
CA VAL A 660 20.03 20.92 4.49
C VAL A 660 18.90 20.06 5.03
N MET A 661 19.09 19.51 6.23
CA MET A 661 18.03 18.85 6.98
C MET A 661 17.36 19.85 7.91
N ALA A 662 16.05 19.86 7.98
CA ALA A 662 15.32 20.73 8.89
C ALA A 662 14.19 19.98 9.58
N GLY A 663 13.87 20.38 10.80
CA GLY A 663 12.77 19.81 11.56
C GLY A 663 12.87 20.09 13.06
N ASP A 664 12.00 19.42 13.80
CA ASP A 664 11.87 19.58 15.23
C ASP A 664 11.91 18.18 15.89
N PHE A 665 12.89 17.95 16.78
CA PHE A 665 13.00 16.69 17.52
C PHE A 665 12.05 16.59 18.72
N ARG A 666 11.36 17.68 19.06
CA ARG A 666 10.31 17.75 20.08
C ARG A 666 8.98 17.23 19.52
N GLN A 667 8.91 17.01 18.21
CA GLN A 667 7.80 16.35 17.53
C GLN A 667 7.98 14.81 17.53
N THR A 668 7.11 14.10 16.83
CA THR A 668 7.15 12.63 16.76
C THR A 668 8.42 12.14 16.08
N LEU A 669 9.11 11.19 16.72
CA LEU A 669 10.24 10.45 16.15
C LEU A 669 9.78 9.49 15.03
N PRO A 670 10.73 8.85 14.29
CA PRO A 670 10.37 7.88 13.26
C PRO A 670 9.51 6.75 13.83
N ILE A 671 8.43 6.43 13.13
CA ILE A 671 7.49 5.38 13.55
C ILE A 671 8.15 4.02 13.33
N ILE A 672 8.29 3.26 14.42
CA ILE A 672 8.74 1.86 14.38
C ILE A 672 7.58 0.97 14.79
N GLU A 673 7.05 0.20 13.83
CA GLU A 673 5.93 -0.71 14.09
C GLU A 673 6.30 -1.69 15.21
N ARG A 674 5.52 -1.67 16.30
CA ARG A 674 5.74 -2.50 17.50
C ARG A 674 7.12 -2.27 18.15
N GLY A 675 7.76 -1.14 17.88
CA GLY A 675 9.05 -0.75 18.44
C GLY A 675 8.93 -0.20 19.87
N THR A 676 10.02 -0.29 20.62
CA THR A 676 10.20 0.40 21.90
C THR A 676 10.69 1.83 21.70
N ARG A 677 10.63 2.69 22.73
CA ARG A 677 11.24 4.04 22.70
C ARG A 677 12.73 3.99 22.31
N ALA A 678 13.45 2.97 22.77
CA ALA A 678 14.85 2.77 22.40
C ALA A 678 15.01 2.49 20.90
N ASN A 679 14.08 1.74 20.28
CA ASN A 679 14.10 1.51 18.84
C ASN A 679 13.80 2.78 18.04
N GLU A 680 12.85 3.62 18.50
CA GLU A 680 12.55 4.92 17.87
C GLU A 680 13.77 5.86 17.94
N VAL A 681 14.43 5.92 19.09
CA VAL A 681 15.69 6.68 19.25
C VAL A 681 16.78 6.11 18.34
N GLN A 682 16.97 4.79 18.31
CA GLN A 682 17.96 4.14 17.46
C GLN A 682 17.69 4.37 15.97
N ALA A 683 16.42 4.48 15.57
CA ALA A 683 16.00 4.77 14.20
C ALA A 683 16.10 6.27 13.85
N SER A 684 16.17 7.16 14.85
CA SER A 684 16.33 8.60 14.66
C SER A 684 17.60 8.94 13.89
N ILE A 685 17.55 10.01 13.09
CA ILE A 685 18.71 10.54 12.37
C ILE A 685 19.88 10.91 13.30
N LYS A 686 19.61 11.25 14.58
CA LYS A 686 20.67 11.48 15.59
C LYS A 686 21.55 10.25 15.84
N SER A 687 21.03 9.05 15.59
CA SER A 687 21.74 7.77 15.71
C SER A 687 22.36 7.30 14.39
N SER A 688 22.35 8.15 13.34
CA SER A 688 23.09 7.89 12.10
C SER A 688 24.57 8.24 12.26
N LYS A 689 25.44 7.51 11.56
CA LYS A 689 26.85 7.89 11.40
C LYS A 689 27.02 9.25 10.71
N LEU A 690 26.06 9.66 9.88
CA LEU A 690 26.07 10.94 9.16
C LEU A 690 25.80 12.12 10.08
N TRP A 691 25.20 11.90 11.26
CA TRP A 691 24.93 12.97 12.22
C TRP A 691 26.21 13.64 12.73
N ASN A 692 27.29 12.87 12.84
CA ASN A 692 28.61 13.38 13.23
C ASN A 692 29.31 14.15 12.09
N GLN A 693 28.79 14.04 10.85
CA GLN A 693 29.31 14.73 9.67
C GLN A 693 28.53 16.01 9.35
N VAL A 694 27.49 16.33 10.14
CA VAL A 694 26.79 17.60 10.07
C VAL A 694 27.77 18.71 10.47
N LYS A 695 28.14 19.56 9.51
CA LYS A 695 29.16 20.61 9.70
C LYS A 695 28.73 21.65 10.72
N LYS A 696 27.46 22.05 10.68
CA LYS A 696 26.89 23.04 11.60
C LYS A 696 25.42 22.75 11.84
N LYS A 697 25.01 22.94 13.09
CA LYS A 697 23.63 22.81 13.57
C LYS A 697 23.17 24.21 13.94
N PHE A 698 22.18 24.73 13.24
CA PHE A 698 21.57 26.03 13.51
C PHE A 698 20.33 25.82 14.37
N GLN A 699 20.10 26.72 15.31
CA GLN A 699 18.93 26.68 16.18
C GLN A 699 18.14 27.97 15.96
N LEU A 700 16.88 27.82 15.54
CA LEU A 700 15.95 28.94 15.46
C LEU A 700 15.23 29.04 16.81
N SER A 701 15.22 30.24 17.36
CA SER A 701 14.73 30.53 18.72
C SER A 701 13.58 31.54 18.72
N THR A 702 13.51 32.41 17.71
CA THR A 702 12.49 33.46 17.62
C THR A 702 11.15 32.89 17.18
N ASN A 703 10.12 32.92 18.05
CA ASN A 703 8.76 32.49 17.69
C ASN A 703 8.05 33.58 16.86
N MET A 704 7.98 33.37 15.55
CA MET A 704 7.40 34.32 14.60
C MET A 704 5.89 34.51 14.77
N ARG A 705 5.16 33.52 15.31
CA ARG A 705 3.72 33.66 15.56
C ARG A 705 3.43 34.68 16.64
N ILE A 706 4.27 34.76 17.67
CA ILE A 706 4.17 35.75 18.74
C ILE A 706 4.73 37.09 18.26
N HIS A 707 5.88 37.06 17.60
CA HIS A 707 6.56 38.27 17.10
C HIS A 707 5.69 39.09 16.13
N LEU A 708 4.97 38.43 15.23
CA LEU A 708 4.06 39.09 14.29
C LEU A 708 2.78 39.60 14.98
N ARG A 709 2.25 38.87 15.96
CA ARG A 709 1.10 39.32 16.76
C ARG A 709 1.39 40.61 17.51
N ARG A 710 2.56 40.72 18.14
CA ARG A 710 3.01 41.95 18.81
C ARG A 710 3.04 43.17 17.88
N ARG A 711 3.35 42.98 16.59
CA ARG A 711 3.38 44.07 15.60
C ARG A 711 1.99 44.47 15.09
N GLN A 712 1.00 43.59 15.19
CA GLN A 712 -0.37 43.84 14.71
C GLN A 712 -1.26 44.49 15.78
N ASN A 713 -0.99 44.27 17.07
CA ASN A 713 -1.82 44.78 18.18
C ASN A 713 -1.25 46.07 18.83
N ILE A 714 -0.60 46.94 18.05
CA ILE A 714 -0.04 48.20 18.59
C ILE A 714 -1.16 49.23 18.90
N ASP A 715 -2.39 49.02 18.41
CA ASP A 715 -3.47 50.01 18.48
C ASP A 715 -4.50 49.79 19.61
N ASP A 716 -4.42 48.71 20.41
CA ASP A 716 -5.36 48.42 21.53
C ASP A 716 -4.58 48.10 22.82
N GLU A 717 -4.38 49.10 23.68
CA GLU A 717 -3.26 49.14 24.65
C GLU A 717 -3.39 48.30 25.95
N ASN A 718 -4.55 47.74 26.33
CA ASN A 718 -4.69 47.06 27.63
C ASN A 718 -4.99 45.55 27.57
N ASP A 719 -5.90 45.08 26.71
CA ASP A 719 -6.24 43.64 26.64
C ASP A 719 -5.20 42.84 25.81
N ALA A 720 -4.58 43.48 24.82
CA ALA A 720 -3.57 42.84 23.98
C ALA A 720 -2.28 42.50 24.74
N ALA A 721 -1.92 43.27 25.77
CA ALA A 721 -0.70 43.05 26.56
C ALA A 721 -0.79 41.75 27.38
N ALA A 722 -1.91 41.52 28.07
CA ALA A 722 -2.13 40.33 28.88
C ALA A 722 -2.23 39.06 28.01
N GLU A 723 -2.89 39.14 26.85
CA GLU A 723 -2.96 38.01 25.90
C GLU A 723 -1.60 37.67 25.28
N ASN A 724 -0.79 38.68 24.94
CA ASN A 724 0.56 38.49 24.43
C ASN A 724 1.47 37.84 25.49
N GLU A 725 1.40 38.29 26.74
CA GLU A 725 2.13 37.67 27.86
C GLU A 725 1.71 36.21 28.07
N ALA A 726 0.40 35.92 28.00
CA ALA A 726 -0.11 34.56 28.09
C ALA A 726 0.38 33.65 26.95
N ALA A 727 0.40 34.16 25.71
CA ALA A 727 0.91 33.43 24.54
C ALA A 727 2.41 33.12 24.65
N GLU A 728 3.19 34.06 25.18
CA GLU A 728 4.62 33.88 25.46
C GLU A 728 4.88 32.86 26.56
N ARG A 729 4.14 32.97 27.66
CA ARG A 729 4.23 31.99 28.75
C ARG A 729 3.90 30.60 28.24
N PHE A 730 2.83 30.47 27.45
CA PHE A 730 2.45 29.20 26.84
C PHE A 730 3.53 28.64 25.90
N SER A 731 4.06 29.47 24.98
CA SER A 731 5.14 29.04 24.08
C SER A 731 6.40 28.63 24.83
N ARG A 732 6.77 29.36 25.89
CA ARG A 732 7.93 29.04 26.73
C ARG A 732 7.73 27.73 27.46
N ASN A 733 6.57 27.53 28.08
CA ASN A 733 6.23 26.28 28.75
C ASN A 733 6.24 25.09 27.79
N LEU A 734 5.69 25.25 26.58
CA LEU A 734 5.67 24.19 25.57
C LEU A 734 7.08 23.78 25.13
N LEU A 735 8.00 24.74 25.00
CA LEU A 735 9.41 24.45 24.70
C LEU A 735 10.10 23.72 25.86
N ARG A 736 9.87 24.16 27.11
CA ARG A 736 10.40 23.46 28.30
C ARG A 736 9.92 22.01 28.36
N LEU A 737 8.64 21.78 28.05
CA LEU A 737 8.08 20.44 27.94
C LEU A 737 8.78 19.61 26.86
N GLY A 738 8.91 20.16 25.65
CA GLY A 738 9.56 19.49 24.53
C GLY A 738 11.06 19.19 24.75
N ASN A 739 11.74 20.03 25.54
CA ASN A 739 13.14 19.83 25.93
C ASN A 739 13.32 18.86 27.12
N GLY A 740 12.22 18.39 27.73
CA GLY A 740 12.26 17.52 28.90
C GLY A 740 12.66 18.22 30.21
N GLU A 741 12.48 19.54 30.29
CA GLU A 741 12.79 20.37 31.46
C GLU A 741 11.64 20.40 32.49
N VAL A 742 10.53 19.73 32.20
CA VAL A 742 9.36 19.64 33.09
C VAL A 742 9.41 18.30 33.82
N CYS A 743 9.50 18.35 35.14
CA CYS A 743 9.56 17.16 35.98
C CYS A 743 8.25 16.36 35.90
N ALA A 744 8.36 15.06 35.68
CA ALA A 744 7.27 14.14 35.86
C ALA A 744 7.20 13.67 37.33
N ASP A 745 6.02 13.32 37.80
CA ASP A 745 5.83 12.70 39.12
C ASP A 745 6.40 11.27 39.18
N GLN A 746 6.26 10.61 40.35
CA GLN A 746 6.73 9.24 40.56
C GLN A 746 6.10 8.20 39.62
N ASN A 747 4.96 8.54 39.00
CA ASN A 747 4.24 7.71 38.03
C ASN A 747 4.55 8.10 36.57
N GLY A 748 5.45 9.07 36.35
CA GLY A 748 5.79 9.57 35.02
C GLY A 748 4.73 10.50 34.40
N GLN A 749 3.80 11.05 35.20
CA GLN A 749 2.79 12.01 34.77
C GLN A 749 3.26 13.46 34.94
N ILE A 750 2.78 14.36 34.08
CA ILE A 750 3.14 15.77 34.08
C ILE A 750 1.91 16.58 34.51
N ASP A 751 2.10 17.55 35.40
CA ASP A 751 1.03 18.49 35.76
C ASP A 751 0.71 19.41 34.56
N MET A 752 -0.55 19.40 34.13
CA MET A 752 -1.01 20.12 32.95
C MET A 752 -1.48 21.56 33.25
N LYS A 753 -1.49 22.00 34.51
CA LYS A 753 -1.97 23.35 34.91
C LYS A 753 -1.27 24.49 34.17
N ASP A 754 0.00 24.31 33.84
CA ASP A 754 0.82 25.31 33.14
C ASP A 754 0.60 25.34 31.61
N PHE A 755 -0.20 24.41 31.08
CA PHE A 755 -0.43 24.19 29.65
C PHE A 755 -1.91 24.32 29.24
N GLY A 756 -2.84 24.29 30.18
CA GLY A 756 -4.26 24.42 29.89
C GLY A 756 -5.15 24.28 31.11
N LYS A 757 -6.46 24.38 30.87
CA LYS A 757 -7.48 24.16 31.90
C LYS A 757 -8.00 22.72 31.79
N SER A 758 -8.01 22.00 32.91
CA SER A 758 -8.70 20.71 32.98
C SER A 758 -10.21 20.94 33.05
N VAL A 759 -10.98 20.05 32.44
CA VAL A 759 -12.44 20.07 32.46
C VAL A 759 -12.97 18.73 32.97
N GLU A 760 -14.05 18.77 33.73
CA GLU A 760 -14.57 17.61 34.46
C GLU A 760 -15.25 16.56 33.58
N SER A 761 -15.70 16.96 32.37
CA SER A 761 -16.35 16.05 31.44
C SER A 761 -16.14 16.42 29.98
N LEU A 762 -16.37 15.43 29.12
CA LEU A 762 -16.39 15.59 27.67
C LEU A 762 -17.40 16.65 27.20
N ASN A 763 -18.58 16.70 27.84
CA ASN A 763 -19.62 17.66 27.48
C ASN A 763 -19.19 19.08 27.82
N VAL A 764 -18.56 19.30 28.97
CA VAL A 764 -17.99 20.61 29.32
C VAL A 764 -16.92 21.03 28.31
N LEU A 765 -16.07 20.10 27.85
CA LEU A 765 -15.10 20.38 26.79
C LEU A 765 -15.79 20.79 25.47
N ILE A 766 -16.81 20.04 25.05
CA ILE A 766 -17.54 20.31 23.81
C ILE A 766 -18.24 21.66 23.88
N THR A 767 -18.98 21.93 24.95
CA THR A 767 -19.72 23.20 25.12
C THR A 767 -18.78 24.40 25.29
N SER A 768 -17.60 24.22 25.91
CA SER A 768 -16.61 25.31 26.03
C SER A 768 -15.90 25.62 24.71
N VAL A 769 -15.60 24.62 23.88
CA VAL A 769 -14.98 24.83 22.56
C VAL A 769 -16.02 25.27 21.53
N PHE A 770 -17.20 24.67 21.54
CA PHE A 770 -18.31 24.89 20.59
C PHE A 770 -19.61 25.28 21.32
N PRO A 771 -19.70 26.50 21.89
CA PRO A 771 -20.90 26.94 22.59
C PRO A 771 -22.08 27.11 21.63
N ASN A 772 -23.25 26.59 22.03
CA ASN A 772 -24.53 26.69 21.31
C ASN A 772 -24.43 26.32 19.82
N ILE A 773 -23.64 25.29 19.50
CA ILE A 773 -23.40 24.90 18.10
C ILE A 773 -24.69 24.52 17.37
N THR A 774 -25.65 23.88 18.03
CA THR A 774 -26.95 23.51 17.45
C THR A 774 -27.75 24.74 17.04
N GLU A 775 -27.91 25.72 17.94
CA GLU A 775 -28.61 26.98 17.65
C GLU A 775 -27.90 27.79 16.54
N ARG A 776 -26.55 27.80 16.56
CA ARG A 776 -25.75 28.49 15.52
C ARG A 776 -25.88 27.79 14.16
N TYR A 777 -25.98 26.46 14.13
CA TYR A 777 -26.18 25.67 12.92
C TYR A 777 -27.58 25.86 12.32
N GLU A 778 -28.61 25.91 13.17
CA GLU A 778 -30.02 26.11 12.76
C GLU A 778 -30.32 27.53 12.25
N SER A 779 -29.45 28.52 12.52
CA SER A 779 -29.58 29.91 12.04
C SER A 779 -29.22 30.13 10.55
N TRP A 780 -29.30 29.09 9.72
CA TRP A 780 -29.06 29.17 8.27
C TRP A 780 -30.02 30.18 7.62
N PRO A 781 -29.55 31.12 6.77
CA PRO A 781 -28.30 31.11 6.00
C PRO A 781 -27.13 31.91 6.63
N LYS A 782 -27.25 32.39 7.88
CA LYS A 782 -26.22 33.21 8.57
C LYS A 782 -25.16 32.38 9.31
N PHE A 783 -24.85 31.17 8.81
CA PHE A 783 -23.83 30.34 9.45
C PHE A 783 -22.45 30.97 9.27
N ASN A 784 -21.81 31.40 10.37
CA ASN A 784 -20.47 31.99 10.33
C ASN A 784 -19.42 30.88 10.21
N TYR A 785 -19.02 30.56 8.97
CA TYR A 785 -17.99 29.56 8.69
C TYR A 785 -16.63 29.90 9.31
N GLU A 786 -16.27 31.18 9.45
CA GLU A 786 -15.01 31.59 10.08
C GLU A 786 -14.99 31.23 11.58
N TRP A 787 -16.14 31.32 12.26
CA TRP A 787 -16.27 30.91 13.66
C TRP A 787 -15.96 29.42 13.86
N LEU A 788 -16.38 28.56 12.92
CA LEU A 788 -16.14 27.12 12.98
C LEU A 788 -14.67 26.79 12.66
N CYS A 789 -14.09 27.42 11.64
CA CYS A 789 -12.71 27.21 11.22
C CYS A 789 -11.67 27.56 12.32
N GLY A 790 -12.02 28.45 13.25
CA GLY A 790 -11.16 28.84 14.38
C GLY A 790 -11.13 27.86 15.55
N ARG A 791 -11.85 26.73 15.51
CA ARG A 791 -12.06 25.84 16.67
C ARG A 791 -11.81 24.37 16.32
N ALA A 792 -11.16 23.64 17.22
CA ALA A 792 -10.91 22.21 17.05
C ALA A 792 -10.82 21.48 18.39
N ILE A 793 -11.29 20.23 18.43
CA ILE A 793 -11.01 19.30 19.51
C ILE A 793 -10.07 18.22 18.98
N LEU A 794 -8.87 18.14 19.56
CA LEU A 794 -7.88 17.11 19.21
C LEU A 794 -8.00 15.94 20.18
N ALA A 795 -7.94 14.72 19.66
CA ALA A 795 -8.00 13.50 20.47
C ALA A 795 -6.75 12.63 20.21
N PRO A 796 -6.19 12.00 21.26
CA PRO A 796 -4.91 11.27 21.15
C PRO A 796 -5.01 9.99 20.31
N LYS A 797 -6.22 9.46 20.10
CA LYS A 797 -6.47 8.26 19.28
C LYS A 797 -7.74 8.43 18.47
N LYS A 798 -7.75 7.91 17.23
CA LYS A 798 -8.93 7.90 16.34
C LYS A 798 -10.20 7.34 17.00
N ARG A 799 -10.07 6.41 17.96
CA ARG A 799 -11.20 5.83 18.71
C ARG A 799 -11.98 6.87 19.53
N TYR A 800 -11.30 7.91 20.00
CA TYR A 800 -11.92 8.97 20.80
C TYR A 800 -12.61 9.99 19.91
N CYS A 801 -12.11 10.27 18.69
CA CYS A 801 -12.77 11.16 17.72
C CYS A 801 -14.25 10.82 17.48
N ARG A 802 -14.62 9.53 17.52
CA ARG A 802 -16.00 9.06 17.34
C ARG A 802 -16.94 9.40 18.50
N ARG A 803 -16.41 9.70 19.70
CA ARG A 803 -17.20 10.12 20.88
C ARG A 803 -17.54 11.62 20.87
N TYR A 804 -16.94 12.40 19.99
CA TYR A 804 -17.21 13.84 19.83
C TYR A 804 -18.23 14.13 18.71
N LYS A 805 -18.99 13.11 18.27
CA LYS A 805 -20.04 13.31 17.26
C LYS A 805 -21.19 14.08 17.91
N PHE A 806 -21.51 15.24 17.35
CA PHE A 806 -22.82 15.86 17.55
C PHE A 806 -23.86 14.88 16.98
N GLU A 807 -24.83 14.48 17.81
CA GLU A 807 -26.02 13.79 17.31
C GLU A 807 -26.73 14.76 16.37
N THR A 808 -26.58 14.53 15.07
CA THR A 808 -27.47 15.14 14.09
C THR A 808 -28.78 14.36 14.19
N PRO A 809 -29.95 15.03 14.23
CA PRO A 809 -31.22 14.34 14.07
C PRO A 809 -31.16 13.49 12.81
N SER A 810 -31.59 12.23 12.93
CA SER A 810 -31.65 11.26 11.85
C SER A 810 -32.26 11.87 10.58
N THR A 811 -31.45 12.01 9.54
CA THR A 811 -31.95 12.15 8.17
C THR A 811 -31.80 10.80 7.49
N ASP A 812 -32.83 9.98 7.62
CA ASP A 812 -33.17 9.00 6.61
C ASP A 812 -33.43 9.76 5.31
N SER A 813 -32.46 9.79 4.40
CA SER A 813 -32.74 10.05 2.99
C SER A 813 -31.61 9.52 2.11
N ASN A 814 -32.01 8.67 1.17
CA ASN A 814 -31.23 8.04 0.12
C ASN A 814 -30.23 8.98 -0.55
N TRP A 815 -28.95 8.57 -0.62
CA TRP A 815 -28.04 8.77 -1.74
C TRP A 815 -27.05 7.61 -1.82
#